data_AF-A0A7S4SMQ7-F1
#
_entry.id   AF-A0A7S4SMQ7-F1
#
_cell.length_a   1.000
_cell.length_b   1.000
_cell.length_c   1.000
_cell.angle_alpha   90.00
_cell.angle_beta   90.00
_cell.angle_gamma   90.00
#
_symmetry.space_group_name_H-M   'P 1'
#
loop_
_entity.id
_entity.type
_entity.pdbx_description
1 polymer ?
#
loop_
_entity_poly.entity_id
_entity_poly.type
_entity_poly.pdbx_seq_one_letter_code
_entity_poly.pdbx_strand_id
1 'polypeptide(L)'
;MAAPPALRTASWRPPALLCSLLLFGHLALRACGPCRRSAAFSAPAPKRPYALRHLGQSWPRPPRLSHSGLPLPCRATRVAVPVAEDTSAQQLKTGIASYYDGLTPLWMDVWGEHLHHGFYGPRPSGAEPSYTGKGSLDEHRAAQVAMIDEVLAWARSAEDAEPRKILDVGCGVGGASRHLATAFPGASATGITLSPVQARTANTLSASEGLDSRTAFKVQDALAMPPNWTDSHDLVWSLESGEHMPDKPKFVSELARVTAPGGRAVVVTWVHRDLRPGEKKLRSWERTLLRLISSCYYLPEWTSAAEYERLCAASGLADVRRADWTDAIAPFWPAVIRSASRPRNFFRLLGTGVDGVRSAVAMFLMVLGYRMGLIKFGLLTARKPLRLAAAAGVDPPPSMVAATLVGERRLLPREEEASLSQESLAGDSRPSFLSALHRFSRPHTVRGTLIASLAAVVRAVQTSGGLPGGVGLVGAKIGGLVLSLLCANTVCVGVNQIYDVKVDRINKPFLPIASGEMSVSRAWGLASAALVVGVGLATSLFSPPLAAMYAAGLVLGSAYSVPPFRFRRFPLAALLIISCVRGCMLNFWVYHAVKEVLSLPFQWDPVVFFLTRFMTVFAAMIAVTKDLADVKGDVAGKIETFAASFGARSTATAAACVMALNYLSAIAEGLWRGARVFNVPAMVGGHCAALAYLIWSRWRLSQRRGEGADRFYMRIWDLFYFEYALYLFL
;
A
#
# COMPACT_ATOMS: atom_id res chain seq x y z
N MET A 1 45.76 -3.29 47.63
CA MET A 1 45.33 -4.16 46.52
C MET A 1 44.14 -4.98 46.99
N ALA A 2 42.93 -4.66 46.52
CA ALA A 2 41.72 -5.44 46.78
C ALA A 2 40.94 -5.53 45.45
N ALA A 3 40.59 -6.75 45.05
CA ALA A 3 39.90 -7.05 43.79
C ALA A 3 38.43 -6.56 43.82
N PRO A 4 37.86 -6.09 42.70
CA PRO A 4 36.44 -5.73 42.64
C PRO A 4 35.55 -6.98 42.52
N PRO A 5 34.28 -6.92 42.99
CA PRO A 5 33.40 -8.09 43.05
C PRO A 5 32.82 -8.46 41.68
N ALA A 6 32.60 -9.75 41.49
CA ALA A 6 32.02 -10.34 40.28
C ALA A 6 30.56 -9.90 40.05
N LEU A 7 30.28 -9.38 38.85
CA LEU A 7 28.92 -9.10 38.37
C LEU A 7 28.16 -10.42 38.13
N ARG A 8 27.09 -10.64 38.90
CA ARG A 8 26.13 -11.74 38.69
C ARG A 8 25.39 -11.53 37.36
N THR A 9 25.29 -12.59 36.57
CA THR A 9 24.49 -12.68 35.35
C THR A 9 23.00 -12.66 35.70
N ALA A 10 22.32 -11.53 35.46
CA ALA A 10 20.86 -11.44 35.53
C ALA A 10 20.25 -11.95 34.22
N SER A 11 19.34 -12.92 34.33
CA SER A 11 18.57 -13.47 33.22
C SER A 11 17.68 -12.41 32.58
N TRP A 12 17.77 -12.31 31.25
CA TRP A 12 17.07 -11.33 30.43
C TRP A 12 15.56 -11.62 30.40
N ARG A 13 14.74 -10.69 30.90
CA ARG A 13 13.31 -10.59 30.60
C ARG A 13 13.06 -9.18 30.04
N PRO A 14 12.32 -9.03 28.92
CA PRO A 14 12.05 -7.70 28.37
C PRO A 14 11.26 -6.87 29.39
N PRO A 15 11.61 -5.59 29.62
CA PRO A 15 10.93 -4.76 30.59
C PRO A 15 9.49 -4.44 30.13
N ALA A 16 8.55 -4.40 31.07
CA ALA A 16 7.12 -4.09 30.89
C ALA A 16 6.84 -2.76 30.16
N LEU A 17 7.86 -1.92 29.94
CA LEU A 17 7.77 -0.67 29.20
C LEU A 17 7.51 -0.87 27.69
N LEU A 18 7.97 -1.99 27.09
CA LEU A 18 7.67 -2.30 25.68
C LEU A 18 6.17 -2.56 25.48
N CYS A 19 5.51 -3.17 26.47
CA CYS A 19 4.04 -3.31 26.51
C CYS A 19 3.33 -1.99 26.86
N SER A 20 3.94 -1.15 27.71
CA SER A 20 3.33 0.11 28.18
C SER A 20 3.33 1.22 27.12
N LEU A 21 4.37 1.28 26.27
CA LEU A 21 4.43 2.21 25.13
C LEU A 21 3.49 1.81 23.98
N LEU A 22 3.20 0.51 23.83
CA LEU A 22 2.13 0.01 22.97
C LEU A 22 0.73 0.30 23.57
N LEU A 23 0.60 0.34 24.90
CA LEU A 23 -0.66 0.67 25.59
C LEU A 23 -1.04 2.16 25.56
N PHE A 24 -0.07 3.09 25.46
CA PHE A 24 -0.39 4.52 25.32
C PHE A 24 -1.12 4.84 24.01
N GLY A 25 -0.91 4.04 22.96
CA GLY A 25 -1.73 4.08 21.74
C GLY A 25 -3.17 3.60 21.94
N HIS A 26 -3.45 2.85 23.02
CA HIS A 26 -4.78 2.32 23.35
C HIS A 26 -5.60 3.21 24.28
N LEU A 27 -4.97 4.07 25.10
CA LEU A 27 -5.68 4.97 26.03
C LEU A 27 -6.26 6.23 25.36
N ALA A 28 -5.78 6.61 24.18
CA ALA A 28 -6.38 7.67 23.36
C ALA A 28 -7.72 7.27 22.68
N LEU A 29 -8.17 6.02 22.84
CA LEU A 29 -9.40 5.47 22.24
C LEU A 29 -10.47 5.04 23.25
N ARG A 30 -10.29 5.35 24.55
CA ARG A 30 -11.25 5.00 25.63
C ARG A 30 -11.88 6.22 26.33
N ALA A 31 -12.13 7.30 25.61
CA ALA A 31 -13.03 8.37 26.06
C ALA A 31 -14.42 8.19 25.44
N CYS A 32 -15.12 7.12 25.80
CA CYS A 32 -16.58 7.01 25.70
C CYS A 32 -17.05 5.76 26.45
N GLY A 33 -17.56 5.97 27.67
CA GLY A 33 -18.27 5.00 28.49
C GLY A 33 -19.34 5.75 29.31
N PRO A 34 -20.44 5.08 29.68
CA PRO A 34 -21.79 5.56 29.41
C PRO A 34 -22.42 6.29 30.59
N CYS A 35 -23.30 7.26 30.30
CA CYS A 35 -24.31 7.68 31.27
C CYS A 35 -25.68 7.76 30.60
N ARG A 36 -26.53 6.79 30.93
CA ARG A 36 -27.98 6.84 30.74
C ARG A 36 -28.55 7.81 31.78
N ARG A 37 -29.45 8.72 31.37
CA ARG A 37 -30.73 8.97 32.05
C ARG A 37 -31.67 9.77 31.14
N SER A 38 -32.93 9.39 31.26
CA SER A 38 -34.14 9.67 30.51
C SER A 38 -34.91 10.89 31.02
N ALA A 39 -35.62 11.58 30.12
CA ALA A 39 -36.95 12.25 30.25
C ALA A 39 -37.00 13.41 29.21
N ALA A 40 -37.77 13.34 28.12
CA ALA A 40 -39.22 13.49 27.95
C ALA A 40 -39.66 14.96 27.66
N PHE A 41 -40.61 15.10 26.71
CA PHE A 41 -41.34 16.31 26.25
C PHE A 41 -40.55 17.32 25.38
N SER A 42 -41.04 17.93 24.29
CA SER A 42 -42.23 17.81 23.43
C SER A 42 -41.98 18.70 22.20
N ALA A 43 -42.50 18.34 21.03
CA ALA A 43 -42.68 19.26 19.90
C ALA A 43 -43.99 20.05 20.09
N PRO A 44 -44.15 21.25 19.49
CA PRO A 44 -44.57 21.32 18.09
C PRO A 44 -43.95 22.47 17.25
N ALA A 45 -44.07 22.34 15.93
CA ALA A 45 -43.76 23.33 14.88
C ALA A 45 -44.88 24.40 14.74
N PRO A 46 -45.05 25.17 13.63
CA PRO A 46 -44.13 25.81 12.65
C PRO A 46 -44.48 27.32 12.46
N LYS A 47 -43.74 28.08 11.60
CA LYS A 47 -44.31 29.09 10.66
C LYS A 47 -43.24 29.71 9.73
N ARG A 48 -43.63 29.84 8.45
CA ARG A 48 -42.93 30.42 7.27
C ARG A 48 -42.99 31.98 7.27
N PRO A 49 -42.80 32.69 6.12
CA PRO A 49 -41.57 33.02 5.38
C PRO A 49 -41.41 34.56 5.22
N TYR A 50 -40.28 35.06 4.70
CA TYR A 50 -40.26 36.37 4.03
C TYR A 50 -39.28 36.39 2.87
N ALA A 51 -39.79 36.77 1.71
CA ALA A 51 -39.04 37.18 0.53
C ALA A 51 -38.78 38.70 0.59
N LEU A 52 -37.75 39.20 -0.09
CA LEU A 52 -37.85 40.27 -1.10
C LEU A 52 -36.46 40.75 -1.61
N ARG A 53 -36.41 40.81 -2.95
CA ARG A 53 -35.88 41.86 -3.85
C ARG A 53 -34.39 41.96 -4.25
N HIS A 54 -34.27 41.94 -5.58
CA HIS A 54 -33.18 42.34 -6.46
C HIS A 54 -32.84 43.84 -6.42
N LEU A 55 -31.55 44.14 -6.62
CA LEU A 55 -30.93 45.22 -7.41
C LEU A 55 -29.54 44.64 -7.82
N GLY A 56 -29.06 44.53 -9.05
CA GLY A 56 -29.25 45.33 -10.25
C GLY A 56 -28.03 46.25 -10.42
N GLN A 57 -26.94 45.78 -11.07
CA GLN A 57 -25.96 46.64 -11.76
C GLN A 57 -24.90 45.84 -12.56
N SER A 58 -24.72 46.26 -13.81
CA SER A 58 -23.91 45.69 -14.90
C SER A 58 -22.62 46.49 -15.14
N TRP A 59 -21.54 45.86 -15.57
CA TRP A 59 -20.36 46.51 -16.21
C TRP A 59 -19.83 45.69 -17.42
N PRO A 60 -19.18 46.34 -18.41
CA PRO A 60 -19.19 45.96 -19.83
C PRO A 60 -17.95 45.19 -20.32
N ARG A 61 -18.09 44.53 -21.49
CA ARG A 61 -17.02 43.83 -22.23
C ARG A 61 -16.29 44.77 -23.22
N PRO A 62 -14.97 44.62 -23.46
CA PRO A 62 -14.27 45.35 -24.52
C PRO A 62 -14.28 44.61 -25.88
N PRO A 63 -13.99 45.31 -27.00
CA PRO A 63 -14.40 44.93 -28.35
C PRO A 63 -13.37 44.08 -29.12
N ARG A 64 -13.87 43.38 -30.15
CA ARG A 64 -13.07 42.62 -31.14
C ARG A 64 -12.53 43.56 -32.22
N LEU A 65 -11.27 43.35 -32.60
CA LEU A 65 -10.68 43.91 -33.82
C LEU A 65 -10.32 42.76 -34.77
N SER A 66 -10.78 42.90 -36.02
CA SER A 66 -10.48 42.08 -37.17
C SER A 66 -9.31 42.65 -37.95
N HIS A 67 -8.38 41.82 -38.44
CA HIS A 67 -7.66 42.09 -39.70
C HIS A 67 -7.18 40.78 -40.35
N SER A 68 -7.04 40.88 -41.65
CA SER A 68 -7.06 39.91 -42.74
C SER A 68 -5.68 39.59 -43.33
N GLY A 69 -5.50 38.37 -43.87
CA GLY A 69 -4.56 37.96 -44.94
C GLY A 69 -3.07 37.85 -44.53
N LEU A 70 -2.21 36.93 -45.00
CA LEU A 70 -2.18 35.90 -46.07
C LEU A 70 -1.01 34.92 -45.71
N PRO A 71 -0.72 33.83 -46.47
CA PRO A 71 -0.33 32.51 -45.96
C PRO A 71 1.15 32.15 -46.19
N LEU A 72 1.60 30.99 -45.68
CA LEU A 72 2.51 30.00 -46.32
C LEU A 72 2.80 28.82 -45.35
N PRO A 73 3.30 27.65 -45.83
CA PRO A 73 2.72 26.34 -45.53
C PRO A 73 3.69 25.40 -44.80
N CYS A 74 3.16 24.38 -44.13
CA CYS A 74 3.79 23.05 -44.16
C CYS A 74 2.84 21.97 -43.63
N ARG A 75 2.68 20.92 -44.42
CA ARG A 75 1.93 19.70 -44.11
C ARG A 75 2.44 19.08 -42.81
N ALA A 76 1.58 18.99 -41.79
CA ALA A 76 1.74 18.03 -40.71
C ALA A 76 0.81 16.84 -41.00
N THR A 77 1.42 15.72 -41.40
CA THR A 77 0.80 14.39 -41.38
C THR A 77 0.27 14.14 -39.97
N ARG A 78 -1.07 14.04 -39.83
CA ARG A 78 -1.70 13.59 -38.59
C ARG A 78 -1.39 12.11 -38.41
N VAL A 79 -0.36 11.80 -37.64
CA VAL A 79 -0.27 10.51 -36.95
C VAL A 79 -1.33 10.54 -35.87
N ALA A 80 -2.36 9.70 -36.01
CA ALA A 80 -3.33 9.49 -34.96
C ALA A 80 -2.60 8.89 -33.75
N VAL A 81 -2.46 9.69 -32.68
CA VAL A 81 -2.02 9.19 -31.38
C VAL A 81 -3.24 8.49 -30.76
N PRO A 82 -3.17 7.20 -30.40
CA PRO A 82 -4.26 6.52 -29.72
C PRO A 82 -4.48 7.20 -28.36
N VAL A 83 -5.75 7.45 -28.04
CA VAL A 83 -6.21 8.03 -26.79
C VAL A 83 -5.81 7.10 -25.62
N ALA A 84 -5.19 7.69 -24.60
CA ALA A 84 -4.57 7.00 -23.46
C ALA A 84 -5.57 6.62 -22.35
N GLU A 85 -6.55 5.76 -22.67
CA GLU A 85 -7.42 5.13 -21.65
C GLU A 85 -7.05 3.66 -21.34
N ASP A 86 -6.30 2.99 -22.22
CA ASP A 86 -6.05 1.53 -22.15
C ASP A 86 -4.83 1.11 -21.29
N THR A 87 -4.00 2.05 -20.83
CA THR A 87 -2.70 1.71 -20.24
C THR A 87 -2.78 1.29 -18.77
N SER A 88 -3.76 1.76 -17.99
CA SER A 88 -3.85 1.52 -16.54
C SER A 88 -4.45 0.15 -16.19
N ALA A 89 -5.50 -0.27 -16.91
CA ALA A 89 -6.13 -1.58 -16.75
C ALA A 89 -5.18 -2.71 -17.19
N GLN A 90 -4.46 -2.51 -18.31
CA GLN A 90 -3.47 -3.48 -18.78
C GLN A 90 -2.28 -3.60 -17.82
N GLN A 91 -1.79 -2.49 -17.26
CA GLN A 91 -0.76 -2.51 -16.22
C GLN A 91 -1.21 -3.27 -14.96
N LEU A 92 -2.47 -3.11 -14.54
CA LEU A 92 -3.03 -3.86 -13.41
C LEU A 92 -3.08 -5.36 -13.71
N LYS A 93 -3.59 -5.75 -14.89
CA LYS A 93 -3.65 -7.16 -15.33
C LYS A 93 -2.26 -7.81 -15.38
N THR A 94 -1.28 -7.11 -15.96
CA THR A 94 0.12 -7.59 -15.98
C THR A 94 0.71 -7.69 -14.57
N GLY A 95 0.38 -6.74 -13.68
CA GLY A 95 0.79 -6.77 -12.28
C GLY A 95 0.24 -7.99 -11.54
N ILE A 96 -1.05 -8.29 -11.70
CA ILE A 96 -1.70 -9.46 -11.11
C ILE A 96 -1.07 -10.77 -11.62
N ALA A 97 -0.90 -10.91 -12.94
CA ALA A 97 -0.27 -12.09 -13.53
C ALA A 97 1.17 -12.28 -13.02
N SER A 98 1.98 -11.22 -13.03
CA SER A 98 3.37 -11.26 -12.53
C SER A 98 3.45 -11.57 -11.04
N TYR A 99 2.49 -11.11 -10.23
CA TYR A 99 2.43 -11.40 -8.79
C TYR A 99 2.20 -12.89 -8.56
N TYR A 100 1.22 -13.49 -9.25
CA TYR A 100 0.93 -14.93 -9.11
C TYR A 100 2.01 -15.81 -9.75
N ASP A 101 2.59 -15.43 -10.88
CA ASP A 101 3.68 -16.20 -11.51
C ASP A 101 4.90 -16.36 -10.58
N GLY A 102 5.22 -15.34 -9.79
CA GLY A 102 6.35 -15.36 -8.85
C GLY A 102 6.08 -16.10 -7.54
N LEU A 103 4.83 -16.14 -7.08
CA LEU A 103 4.48 -16.64 -5.74
C LEU A 103 3.75 -17.98 -5.74
N THR A 104 3.17 -18.43 -6.86
CA THR A 104 2.39 -19.68 -6.92
C THR A 104 3.14 -20.90 -6.36
N PRO A 105 4.44 -21.15 -6.67
CA PRO A 105 5.16 -22.27 -6.08
C PRO A 105 5.28 -22.21 -4.55
N LEU A 106 5.44 -20.99 -4.00
CA LEU A 106 5.48 -20.77 -2.54
C LEU A 106 4.10 -20.96 -1.91
N TRP A 107 3.04 -20.46 -2.55
CA TRP A 107 1.69 -20.64 -2.05
C TRP A 107 1.25 -22.10 -2.07
N MET A 108 1.64 -22.89 -3.07
CA MET A 108 1.35 -24.33 -3.09
C MET A 108 2.01 -25.09 -1.92
N ASP A 109 3.22 -24.68 -1.50
CA ASP A 109 3.87 -25.27 -0.33
C ASP A 109 3.16 -24.94 1.00
N VAL A 110 2.50 -23.76 1.07
CA VAL A 110 1.90 -23.25 2.31
C VAL A 110 0.40 -23.55 2.39
N TRP A 111 -0.32 -23.46 1.28
CA TRP A 111 -1.79 -23.57 1.15
C TRP A 111 -2.24 -24.82 0.37
N GLY A 112 -1.37 -25.43 -0.44
CA GLY A 112 -1.76 -26.54 -1.31
C GLY A 112 -2.40 -26.05 -2.62
N GLU A 113 -3.23 -26.90 -3.23
CA GLU A 113 -3.78 -26.67 -4.58
C GLU A 113 -5.02 -25.77 -4.59
N HIS A 114 -5.58 -25.50 -3.41
CA HIS A 114 -6.69 -24.58 -3.20
C HIS A 114 -6.14 -23.22 -2.77
N LEU A 115 -6.21 -22.23 -3.66
CA LEU A 115 -5.69 -20.88 -3.41
C LEU A 115 -6.77 -19.93 -2.88
N HIS A 116 -7.54 -20.37 -1.88
CA HIS A 116 -8.67 -19.63 -1.28
C HIS A 116 -8.84 -19.98 0.20
N HIS A 117 -9.73 -19.26 0.90
CA HIS A 117 -10.05 -19.51 2.30
C HIS A 117 -10.72 -20.88 2.51
N GLY A 118 -10.48 -21.45 3.69
CA GLY A 118 -11.21 -22.63 4.18
C GLY A 118 -12.45 -22.25 4.98
N PHE A 119 -13.41 -23.17 5.06
CA PHE A 119 -14.61 -23.04 5.87
C PHE A 119 -14.40 -23.75 7.22
N TYR A 120 -14.55 -23.00 8.32
CA TYR A 120 -14.29 -23.46 9.68
C TYR A 120 -15.50 -23.34 10.61
N GLY A 121 -16.62 -22.80 10.10
CA GLY A 121 -17.85 -22.67 10.86
C GLY A 121 -18.64 -23.98 10.98
N PRO A 122 -19.78 -23.96 11.68
CA PRO A 122 -20.78 -25.02 11.59
C PRO A 122 -21.20 -25.20 10.13
N ARG A 123 -21.15 -26.43 9.61
CA ARG A 123 -21.41 -26.72 8.20
C ARG A 123 -22.91 -26.61 7.89
N PRO A 124 -23.34 -25.72 6.97
CA PRO A 124 -24.72 -25.67 6.48
C PRO A 124 -25.24 -27.01 5.98
N SER A 125 -24.37 -27.86 5.42
CA SER A 125 -24.70 -29.22 4.98
C SER A 125 -25.07 -30.20 6.11
N GLY A 126 -24.76 -29.86 7.37
CA GLY A 126 -24.91 -30.75 8.52
C GLY A 126 -23.77 -31.74 8.74
N ALA A 127 -22.70 -31.69 7.94
CA ALA A 127 -21.52 -32.52 8.13
C ALA A 127 -20.68 -32.09 9.37
N GLU A 128 -19.94 -33.04 9.96
CA GLU A 128 -19.06 -32.76 11.10
C GLU A 128 -17.97 -31.73 10.76
N PRO A 129 -17.62 -30.80 11.68
CA PRO A 129 -16.56 -29.82 11.44
C PRO A 129 -15.21 -30.49 11.20
N SER A 130 -14.54 -30.13 10.10
CA SER A 130 -13.18 -30.62 9.80
C SER A 130 -12.08 -29.95 10.63
N TYR A 131 -12.42 -28.99 11.50
CA TYR A 131 -11.47 -28.18 12.25
C TYR A 131 -11.52 -28.48 13.74
N THR A 132 -10.46 -29.07 14.29
CA THR A 132 -10.37 -29.41 15.72
C THR A 132 -9.70 -28.32 16.57
N GLY A 133 -9.36 -27.16 15.97
CA GLY A 133 -8.64 -26.06 16.63
C GLY A 133 -7.11 -26.19 16.65
N LYS A 134 -6.57 -27.35 16.24
CA LYS A 134 -5.12 -27.62 16.21
C LYS A 134 -4.40 -26.82 15.13
N GLY A 135 -5.10 -26.45 14.05
CA GLY A 135 -4.56 -25.67 12.93
C GLY A 135 -3.41 -26.38 12.21
N SER A 136 -3.55 -27.69 12.00
CA SER A 136 -2.61 -28.45 11.17
C SER A 136 -2.78 -28.09 9.68
N LEU A 137 -1.82 -28.47 8.84
CA LEU A 137 -1.91 -28.25 7.39
C LEU A 137 -3.03 -29.10 6.77
N ASP A 138 -3.25 -30.30 7.29
CA ASP A 138 -4.29 -31.21 6.80
C ASP A 138 -5.68 -30.69 7.15
N GLU A 139 -5.87 -30.14 8.36
CA GLU A 139 -7.11 -29.46 8.74
C GLU A 139 -7.38 -28.23 7.86
N HIS A 140 -6.34 -27.48 7.50
CA HIS A 140 -6.47 -26.34 6.61
C HIS A 140 -6.92 -26.77 5.21
N ARG A 141 -6.30 -27.79 4.63
CA ARG A 141 -6.68 -28.35 3.33
C ARG A 141 -8.09 -28.92 3.35
N ALA A 142 -8.45 -29.66 4.41
CA ALA A 142 -9.80 -30.17 4.59
C ALA A 142 -10.84 -29.03 4.70
N ALA A 143 -10.50 -27.92 5.36
CA ALA A 143 -11.37 -26.74 5.41
C ALA A 143 -11.51 -26.06 4.05
N GLN A 144 -10.47 -26.06 3.20
CA GLN A 144 -10.57 -25.54 1.83
C GLN A 144 -11.47 -26.39 0.95
N VAL A 145 -11.36 -27.72 1.03
CA VAL A 145 -12.31 -28.61 0.35
C VAL A 145 -13.74 -28.37 0.86
N ALA A 146 -13.91 -28.29 2.18
CA ALA A 146 -15.21 -27.97 2.79
C ALA A 146 -15.78 -26.63 2.32
N MET A 147 -14.95 -25.61 2.06
CA MET A 147 -15.43 -24.35 1.47
C MET A 147 -16.14 -24.59 0.14
N ILE A 148 -15.59 -25.44 -0.73
CA ILE A 148 -16.21 -25.72 -2.03
C ILE A 148 -17.55 -26.45 -1.83
N ASP A 149 -17.57 -27.47 -0.98
CA ASP A 149 -18.76 -28.27 -0.71
C ASP A 149 -19.89 -27.43 -0.08
N GLU A 150 -19.57 -26.62 0.92
CA GLU A 150 -20.55 -25.80 1.61
C GLU A 150 -21.07 -24.67 0.71
N VAL A 151 -20.21 -24.03 -0.09
CA VAL A 151 -20.67 -23.01 -1.05
C VAL A 151 -21.59 -23.65 -2.09
N LEU A 152 -21.26 -24.84 -2.58
CA LEU A 152 -22.09 -25.57 -3.54
C LEU A 152 -23.45 -25.96 -2.95
N ALA A 153 -23.47 -26.47 -1.72
CA ALA A 153 -24.68 -26.82 -0.98
C ALA A 153 -25.56 -25.59 -0.69
N TRP A 154 -24.95 -24.47 -0.30
CA TRP A 154 -25.66 -23.21 -0.06
C TRP A 154 -26.22 -22.60 -1.37
N ALA A 155 -25.43 -22.61 -2.43
CA ALA A 155 -25.74 -21.93 -3.68
C ALA A 155 -26.83 -22.66 -4.48
N ARG A 156 -26.85 -23.99 -4.49
CA ARG A 156 -27.81 -24.78 -5.26
C ARG A 156 -29.16 -24.90 -4.55
N SER A 157 -30.21 -25.07 -5.34
CA SER A 157 -31.54 -25.48 -4.89
C SER A 157 -31.86 -26.89 -5.37
N ALA A 158 -32.79 -27.58 -4.70
CA ALA A 158 -33.25 -28.92 -5.11
C ALA A 158 -33.81 -28.97 -6.54
N GLU A 159 -34.26 -27.84 -7.07
CA GLU A 159 -34.79 -27.68 -8.43
C GLU A 159 -33.69 -27.49 -9.50
N ASP A 160 -32.42 -27.33 -9.10
CA ASP A 160 -31.33 -27.16 -10.06
C ASP A 160 -30.94 -28.51 -10.66
N ALA A 161 -30.99 -28.61 -11.99
CA ALA A 161 -30.43 -29.75 -12.70
C ALA A 161 -28.95 -29.96 -12.37
N GLU A 162 -28.46 -31.20 -12.49
CA GLU A 162 -27.04 -31.47 -12.40
C GLU A 162 -26.28 -30.77 -13.54
N PRO A 163 -25.21 -30.01 -13.23
CA PRO A 163 -24.47 -29.30 -14.26
C PRO A 163 -23.70 -30.28 -15.16
N ARG A 164 -23.71 -30.04 -16.47
CA ARG A 164 -22.87 -30.77 -17.44
C ARG A 164 -21.66 -29.94 -17.88
N LYS A 165 -21.78 -28.62 -17.87
CA LYS A 165 -20.71 -27.68 -18.21
C LYS A 165 -20.48 -26.69 -17.08
N ILE A 166 -19.29 -26.74 -16.50
CA ILE A 166 -18.87 -25.89 -15.39
C ILE A 166 -17.80 -24.92 -15.91
N LEU A 167 -17.93 -23.64 -15.58
CA LEU A 167 -16.91 -22.62 -15.83
C LEU A 167 -16.38 -22.08 -14.50
N ASP A 168 -15.09 -22.22 -14.26
CA ASP A 168 -14.38 -21.68 -13.10
C ASP A 168 -13.58 -20.44 -13.50
N VAL A 169 -14.07 -19.27 -13.08
CA VAL A 169 -13.53 -17.95 -13.42
C VAL A 169 -12.52 -17.51 -12.37
N GLY A 170 -11.24 -17.51 -12.73
CA GLY A 170 -10.13 -17.30 -11.79
C GLY A 170 -9.70 -18.59 -11.10
N CYS A 171 -9.53 -19.67 -11.87
CA CYS A 171 -9.39 -21.04 -11.38
C CYS A 171 -8.10 -21.37 -10.60
N GLY A 172 -7.15 -20.44 -10.52
CA GLY A 172 -5.82 -20.71 -9.96
C GLY A 172 -5.15 -21.92 -10.61
N VAL A 173 -4.62 -22.84 -9.80
CA VAL A 173 -4.02 -24.12 -10.25
C VAL A 173 -5.06 -25.25 -10.41
N GLY A 174 -6.35 -24.91 -10.44
CA GLY A 174 -7.43 -25.81 -10.84
C GLY A 174 -7.96 -26.76 -9.76
N GLY A 175 -7.57 -26.61 -8.49
CA GLY A 175 -8.03 -27.50 -7.41
C GLY A 175 -9.56 -27.53 -7.26
N ALA A 176 -10.21 -26.36 -7.27
CA ALA A 176 -11.67 -26.28 -7.20
C ALA A 176 -12.34 -26.89 -8.45
N SER A 177 -11.81 -26.61 -9.64
CA SER A 177 -12.34 -27.18 -10.89
C SER A 177 -12.27 -28.72 -10.91
N ARG A 178 -11.16 -29.31 -10.45
CA ARG A 178 -11.02 -30.78 -10.34
C ARG A 178 -11.96 -31.37 -9.30
N HIS A 179 -12.12 -30.72 -8.16
CA HIS A 179 -13.07 -31.13 -7.12
C HIS A 179 -14.51 -31.13 -7.66
N LEU A 180 -14.92 -30.07 -8.37
CA LEU A 180 -16.25 -29.97 -8.99
C LEU A 180 -16.47 -31.03 -10.07
N ALA A 181 -15.47 -31.32 -10.92
CA ALA A 181 -15.56 -32.38 -11.93
C ALA A 181 -15.65 -33.79 -11.32
N THR A 182 -15.10 -33.99 -10.11
CA THR A 182 -15.24 -35.23 -9.35
C THR A 182 -16.62 -35.32 -8.68
N ALA A 183 -17.10 -34.22 -8.09
CA ALA A 183 -18.42 -34.15 -7.47
C ALA A 183 -19.58 -34.32 -8.47
N PHE A 184 -19.36 -33.94 -9.74
CA PHE A 184 -20.31 -34.13 -10.84
C PHE A 184 -19.70 -35.01 -11.94
N PRO A 185 -19.84 -36.35 -11.85
CA PRO A 185 -19.16 -37.25 -12.78
C PRO A 185 -19.51 -37.04 -14.26
N GLY A 186 -20.72 -36.54 -14.55
CA GLY A 186 -21.19 -36.20 -15.89
C GLY A 186 -20.81 -34.80 -16.39
N ALA A 187 -20.07 -34.02 -15.59
CA ALA A 187 -19.68 -32.66 -15.93
C ALA A 187 -18.29 -32.56 -16.57
N SER A 188 -18.13 -31.53 -17.40
CA SER A 188 -16.83 -31.03 -17.84
C SER A 188 -16.59 -29.65 -17.23
N ALA A 189 -15.38 -29.40 -16.72
CA ALA A 189 -14.99 -28.13 -16.11
C ALA A 189 -13.95 -27.39 -16.95
N THR A 190 -14.25 -26.14 -17.32
CA THR A 190 -13.28 -25.24 -17.94
C THR A 190 -12.84 -24.19 -16.92
N GLY A 191 -11.54 -24.10 -16.65
CA GLY A 191 -10.97 -23.07 -15.78
C GLY A 191 -10.28 -21.97 -16.59
N ILE A 192 -10.46 -20.71 -16.19
CA ILE A 192 -9.75 -19.56 -16.77
C ILE A 192 -8.94 -18.80 -15.73
N THR A 193 -7.72 -18.40 -16.09
CA THR A 193 -6.83 -17.56 -15.26
C THR A 193 -6.05 -16.57 -16.13
N LEU A 194 -5.57 -15.47 -15.57
CA LEU A 194 -4.64 -14.55 -16.25
C LEU A 194 -3.18 -15.07 -16.24
N SER A 195 -2.85 -16.04 -15.37
CA SER A 195 -1.49 -16.56 -15.20
C SER A 195 -1.22 -17.76 -16.13
N PRO A 196 -0.25 -17.65 -17.06
CA PRO A 196 0.18 -18.79 -17.87
C PRO A 196 0.82 -19.91 -17.04
N VAL A 197 1.46 -19.59 -15.92
CA VAL A 197 2.04 -20.58 -15.01
C VAL A 197 0.93 -21.41 -14.38
N GLN A 198 -0.09 -20.75 -13.81
CA GLN A 198 -1.21 -21.44 -13.18
C GLN A 198 -1.99 -22.32 -14.17
N ALA A 199 -2.28 -21.84 -15.38
CA ALA A 199 -2.97 -22.62 -16.39
C ALA A 199 -2.17 -23.88 -16.79
N ARG A 200 -0.85 -23.76 -16.97
CA ARG A 200 0.01 -24.93 -17.26
C ARG A 200 0.02 -25.91 -16.10
N THR A 201 0.26 -25.44 -14.88
CA THR A 201 0.26 -26.27 -13.67
C THR A 201 -1.06 -27.00 -13.48
N ALA A 202 -2.20 -26.32 -13.69
CA ALA A 202 -3.53 -26.91 -13.56
C ALA A 202 -3.75 -28.06 -14.56
N ASN A 203 -3.36 -27.90 -15.83
CA ASN A 203 -3.45 -28.96 -16.82
C ASN A 203 -2.52 -30.15 -16.47
N THR A 204 -1.29 -29.88 -16.00
CA THR A 204 -0.37 -30.94 -15.56
C THR A 204 -0.91 -31.75 -14.39
N LEU A 205 -1.44 -31.09 -13.35
CA LEU A 205 -2.04 -31.76 -12.19
C LEU A 205 -3.26 -32.59 -12.61
N SER A 206 -4.10 -32.03 -13.48
CA SER A 206 -5.29 -32.75 -13.96
C SER A 206 -4.95 -33.99 -14.77
N ALA A 207 -3.91 -33.95 -15.60
CA ALA A 207 -3.41 -35.13 -16.29
C ALA A 207 -2.84 -36.17 -15.31
N SER A 208 -2.12 -35.75 -14.26
CA SER A 208 -1.60 -36.67 -13.25
C SER A 208 -2.69 -37.37 -12.41
N GLU A 209 -3.86 -36.75 -12.31
CA GLU A 209 -5.04 -37.30 -11.62
C GLU A 209 -6.01 -38.03 -12.58
N GLY A 210 -5.71 -38.10 -13.88
CA GLY A 210 -6.58 -38.72 -14.88
C GLY A 210 -7.88 -37.94 -15.17
N LEU A 211 -7.89 -36.63 -14.90
CA LEU A 211 -9.03 -35.73 -15.08
C LEU A 211 -8.90 -34.81 -16.30
N ASP A 212 -7.84 -34.95 -17.10
CA ASP A 212 -7.56 -34.13 -18.30
C ASP A 212 -8.61 -34.30 -19.41
N SER A 213 -9.29 -35.44 -19.47
CA SER A 213 -10.41 -35.66 -20.39
C SER A 213 -11.67 -34.86 -20.03
N ARG A 214 -11.79 -34.40 -18.78
CA ARG A 214 -12.97 -33.68 -18.25
C ARG A 214 -12.67 -32.27 -17.76
N THR A 215 -11.40 -31.89 -17.69
CA THR A 215 -10.98 -30.57 -17.21
C THR A 215 -10.03 -29.91 -18.19
N ALA A 216 -10.20 -28.61 -18.43
CA ALA A 216 -9.34 -27.85 -19.32
C ALA A 216 -9.08 -26.44 -18.77
N PHE A 217 -7.81 -26.03 -18.73
CA PHE A 217 -7.42 -24.74 -18.13
C PHE A 217 -6.76 -23.83 -19.16
N LYS A 218 -7.21 -22.58 -19.24
CA LYS A 218 -6.80 -21.63 -20.29
C LYS A 218 -6.38 -20.28 -19.71
N VAL A 219 -5.43 -19.63 -20.39
CA VAL A 219 -5.12 -18.22 -20.15
C VAL A 219 -6.19 -17.38 -20.83
N GLN A 220 -7.05 -16.72 -20.04
CA GLN A 220 -8.18 -15.97 -20.56
C GLN A 220 -8.59 -14.87 -19.59
N ASP A 221 -8.87 -13.69 -20.14
CA ASP A 221 -9.40 -12.56 -19.38
C ASP A 221 -10.91 -12.76 -19.12
N ALA A 222 -11.30 -12.75 -17.85
CA ALA A 222 -12.68 -12.90 -17.41
C ALA A 222 -13.60 -11.75 -17.87
N LEU A 223 -13.03 -10.57 -18.17
CA LEU A 223 -13.79 -9.43 -18.69
C LEU A 223 -13.99 -9.48 -20.22
N ALA A 224 -13.33 -10.42 -20.89
CA ALA A 224 -13.33 -10.56 -22.34
C ALA A 224 -13.39 -12.03 -22.77
N MET A 225 -14.35 -12.79 -22.23
CA MET A 225 -14.51 -14.21 -22.56
C MET A 225 -15.01 -14.41 -24.00
N PRO A 226 -14.75 -15.59 -24.61
CA PRO A 226 -15.16 -15.86 -25.99
C PRO A 226 -16.66 -15.59 -26.25
N PRO A 227 -17.02 -14.94 -27.38
CA PRO A 227 -18.42 -14.62 -27.69
C PRO A 227 -19.32 -15.85 -27.83
N ASN A 228 -18.76 -16.96 -28.32
CA ASN A 228 -19.45 -18.25 -28.49
C ASN A 228 -19.76 -18.98 -27.17
N TRP A 229 -19.35 -18.43 -26.02
CA TRP A 229 -19.68 -18.97 -24.70
C TRP A 229 -20.98 -18.42 -24.12
N THR A 230 -21.70 -17.59 -24.89
CA THR A 230 -23.01 -17.08 -24.47
C THR A 230 -23.95 -18.25 -24.22
N ASP A 231 -24.63 -18.23 -23.08
CA ASP A 231 -25.66 -19.21 -22.71
C ASP A 231 -25.17 -20.68 -22.69
N SER A 232 -23.88 -20.92 -22.42
CA SER A 232 -23.28 -22.24 -22.67
C SER A 232 -22.87 -23.04 -21.44
N HIS A 233 -22.93 -22.46 -20.22
CA HIS A 233 -22.45 -23.12 -18.99
C HIS A 233 -23.56 -23.22 -17.94
N ASP A 234 -23.78 -24.42 -17.41
CA ASP A 234 -24.85 -24.70 -16.45
C ASP A 234 -24.50 -24.17 -15.05
N LEU A 235 -23.22 -24.20 -14.69
CA LEU A 235 -22.67 -23.64 -13.46
C LEU A 235 -21.48 -22.74 -13.79
N VAL A 236 -21.60 -21.46 -13.45
CA VAL A 236 -20.53 -20.47 -13.56
C VAL A 236 -20.09 -20.10 -12.16
N TRP A 237 -18.81 -20.27 -11.86
CA TRP A 237 -18.27 -20.22 -10.51
C TRP A 237 -17.07 -19.29 -10.45
N SER A 238 -16.98 -18.47 -9.41
CA SER A 238 -15.85 -17.59 -9.13
C SER A 238 -15.60 -17.60 -7.63
N LEU A 239 -14.45 -18.14 -7.20
CA LEU A 239 -14.08 -18.28 -5.79
C LEU A 239 -12.81 -17.47 -5.51
N GLU A 240 -12.95 -16.38 -4.77
CA GLU A 240 -11.88 -15.44 -4.41
C GLU A 240 -11.09 -14.89 -5.60
N SER A 241 -11.81 -14.64 -6.70
CA SER A 241 -11.26 -13.97 -7.88
C SER A 241 -11.97 -12.66 -8.22
N GLY A 242 -13.21 -12.48 -7.74
CA GLY A 242 -14.04 -11.31 -8.00
C GLY A 242 -13.40 -10.00 -7.54
N GLU A 243 -12.60 -10.02 -6.47
CA GLU A 243 -11.91 -8.88 -5.87
C GLU A 243 -10.88 -8.29 -6.82
N HIS A 244 -10.28 -9.12 -7.69
CA HIS A 244 -9.28 -8.73 -8.68
C HIS A 244 -9.87 -8.07 -9.93
N MET A 245 -11.19 -8.10 -10.12
CA MET A 245 -11.85 -7.56 -11.32
C MET A 245 -11.93 -6.03 -11.26
N PRO A 246 -11.29 -5.26 -12.17
CA PRO A 246 -11.34 -3.79 -12.11
C PRO A 246 -12.72 -3.23 -12.46
N ASP A 247 -13.44 -3.89 -13.36
CA ASP A 247 -14.79 -3.51 -13.80
C ASP A 247 -15.80 -4.55 -13.29
N LYS A 248 -16.39 -4.29 -12.11
CA LYS A 248 -17.38 -5.18 -11.50
C LYS A 248 -18.66 -5.29 -12.34
N PRO A 249 -19.23 -4.20 -12.91
CA PRO A 249 -20.36 -4.30 -13.83
C PRO A 249 -20.09 -5.20 -15.03
N LYS A 250 -18.94 -5.02 -15.72
CA LYS A 250 -18.59 -5.86 -16.87
C LYS A 250 -18.36 -7.31 -16.45
N PHE A 251 -17.71 -7.54 -15.31
CA PHE A 251 -17.51 -8.88 -14.76
C PHE A 251 -18.84 -9.61 -14.55
N VAL A 252 -19.79 -9.00 -13.82
CA VAL A 252 -21.10 -9.60 -13.55
C VAL A 252 -21.90 -9.81 -14.85
N SER A 253 -21.82 -8.86 -15.79
CA SER A 253 -22.43 -8.98 -17.11
C SER A 253 -21.88 -10.17 -17.91
N GLU A 254 -20.57 -10.39 -17.87
CA GLU A 254 -19.94 -11.55 -18.52
C GLU A 254 -20.34 -12.87 -17.85
N LEU A 255 -20.41 -12.93 -16.51
CA LEU A 255 -20.94 -14.10 -15.79
C LEU A 255 -22.38 -14.40 -16.22
N ALA A 256 -23.24 -13.39 -16.25
CA ALA A 256 -24.62 -13.51 -16.68
C ALA A 256 -24.73 -13.97 -18.14
N ARG A 257 -23.88 -13.45 -19.03
CA ARG A 257 -23.85 -13.81 -20.45
C ARG A 257 -23.50 -15.27 -20.66
N VAL A 258 -22.47 -15.79 -19.99
CA VAL A 258 -21.99 -17.16 -20.22
C VAL A 258 -22.78 -18.24 -19.49
N THR A 259 -23.54 -17.85 -18.46
CA THR A 259 -24.48 -18.74 -17.77
C THR A 259 -25.60 -19.14 -18.72
N ALA A 260 -25.89 -20.44 -18.84
CA ALA A 260 -26.98 -20.99 -19.62
C ALA A 260 -28.35 -20.66 -19.00
N PRO A 261 -29.44 -20.55 -19.79
CA PRO A 261 -30.79 -20.43 -19.25
C PRO A 261 -31.10 -21.57 -18.27
N GLY A 262 -31.63 -21.22 -17.10
CA GLY A 262 -31.84 -22.15 -15.99
C GLY A 262 -30.58 -22.45 -15.16
N GLY A 263 -29.39 -22.11 -15.66
CA GLY A 263 -28.10 -22.29 -15.00
C GLY A 263 -27.84 -21.27 -13.89
N ARG A 264 -26.77 -21.51 -13.12
CA ARG A 264 -26.46 -20.77 -11.89
C ARG A 264 -25.09 -20.12 -11.95
N ALA A 265 -25.03 -18.86 -11.54
CA ALA A 265 -23.80 -18.14 -11.26
C ALA A 265 -23.55 -18.10 -9.74
N VAL A 266 -22.29 -18.29 -9.34
CA VAL A 266 -21.83 -18.24 -7.95
C VAL A 266 -20.58 -17.38 -7.87
N VAL A 267 -20.56 -16.41 -6.97
CA VAL A 267 -19.41 -15.55 -6.69
C VAL A 267 -19.14 -15.56 -5.20
N VAL A 268 -17.92 -15.91 -4.83
CA VAL A 268 -17.39 -15.79 -3.47
C VAL A 268 -16.21 -14.84 -3.54
N THR A 269 -16.21 -13.77 -2.75
CA THR A 269 -15.20 -12.72 -2.87
C THR A 269 -15.12 -11.87 -1.61
N TRP A 270 -13.98 -11.18 -1.42
CA TRP A 270 -13.88 -10.18 -0.39
C TRP A 270 -14.60 -8.89 -0.81
N VAL A 271 -15.49 -8.42 0.05
CA VAL A 271 -16.25 -7.19 -0.13
C VAL A 271 -16.04 -6.27 1.06
N HIS A 272 -16.32 -4.98 0.88
CA HIS A 272 -16.49 -4.11 2.03
C HIS A 272 -17.93 -4.23 2.57
N ARG A 273 -18.14 -3.86 3.84
CA ARG A 273 -19.48 -3.81 4.46
C ARG A 273 -20.47 -3.02 3.62
N ASP A 274 -21.75 -3.38 3.70
CA ASP A 274 -22.80 -2.58 3.08
C ASP A 274 -22.82 -1.15 3.67
N LEU A 275 -23.26 -0.21 2.83
CA LEU A 275 -23.49 1.16 3.27
C LEU A 275 -24.69 1.19 4.22
N ARG A 276 -24.58 1.95 5.31
CA ARG A 276 -25.69 2.11 6.26
C ARG A 276 -26.78 2.99 5.64
N PRO A 277 -28.04 2.92 6.11
CA PRO A 277 -29.09 3.83 5.65
C PRO A 277 -28.63 5.30 5.74
N GLY A 278 -28.72 6.03 4.61
CA GLY A 278 -28.26 7.41 4.48
C GLY A 278 -26.77 7.61 4.15
N GLU A 279 -25.93 6.56 4.22
CA GLU A 279 -24.54 6.63 3.74
C GLU A 279 -24.51 6.51 2.21
N LYS A 280 -23.94 7.51 1.54
CA LYS A 280 -23.67 7.46 0.09
C LYS A 280 -22.32 6.82 -0.26
N LYS A 281 -21.41 6.74 0.71
CA LYS A 281 -20.04 6.23 0.55
C LYS A 281 -19.47 5.84 1.91
N LEU A 282 -18.48 4.94 1.91
CA LEU A 282 -17.71 4.60 3.12
C LEU A 282 -17.03 5.85 3.73
N ARG A 283 -16.73 5.76 5.02
CA ARG A 283 -16.01 6.81 5.76
C ARG A 283 -14.59 6.95 5.21
N SER A 284 -13.98 8.11 5.46
CA SER A 284 -12.65 8.43 4.93
C SER A 284 -11.57 7.43 5.37
N TRP A 285 -11.57 7.07 6.66
CA TRP A 285 -10.61 6.11 7.22
C TRP A 285 -10.80 4.69 6.66
N GLU A 286 -12.06 4.27 6.44
CA GLU A 286 -12.39 2.97 5.85
C GLU A 286 -11.81 2.86 4.44
N ARG A 287 -12.05 3.87 3.60
CA ARG A 287 -11.45 3.94 2.26
C ARG A 287 -9.94 4.02 2.28
N THR A 288 -9.34 4.62 3.31
CA THR A 288 -7.87 4.66 3.44
C THR A 288 -7.31 3.29 3.78
N LEU A 289 -7.93 2.56 4.72
CA LEU A 289 -7.54 1.20 5.07
C LEU A 289 -7.66 0.26 3.86
N LEU A 290 -8.79 0.30 3.15
CA LEU A 290 -8.99 -0.49 1.92
C LEU A 290 -7.95 -0.14 0.85
N ARG A 291 -7.63 1.14 0.65
CA ARG A 291 -6.57 1.57 -0.30
C ARG A 291 -5.18 1.07 0.08
N LEU A 292 -4.86 1.03 1.38
CA LEU A 292 -3.59 0.47 1.84
C LEU A 292 -3.52 -1.03 1.52
N ILE A 293 -4.59 -1.78 1.79
CA ILE A 293 -4.68 -3.21 1.45
C ILE A 293 -4.56 -3.40 -0.06
N SER A 294 -5.31 -2.65 -0.85
CA SER A 294 -5.24 -2.67 -2.32
C SER A 294 -3.84 -2.41 -2.84
N SER A 295 -3.11 -1.47 -2.25
CA SER A 295 -1.73 -1.17 -2.63
C SER A 295 -0.73 -2.30 -2.31
N CYS A 296 -1.07 -3.18 -1.37
CA CYS A 296 -0.23 -4.33 -1.01
C CYS A 296 -0.56 -5.60 -1.82
N TYR A 297 -1.82 -5.82 -2.21
CA TYR A 297 -2.29 -7.00 -2.97
C TYR A 297 -2.55 -6.76 -4.47
N TYR A 298 -2.32 -5.55 -4.99
CA TYR A 298 -2.75 -5.15 -6.34
C TYR A 298 -4.26 -5.34 -6.58
N LEU A 299 -5.08 -4.97 -5.59
CA LEU A 299 -6.55 -5.03 -5.73
C LEU A 299 -7.08 -3.72 -6.33
N PRO A 300 -8.03 -3.77 -7.28
CA PRO A 300 -8.78 -2.61 -7.74
C PRO A 300 -9.71 -2.06 -6.63
N GLU A 301 -10.64 -1.19 -7.02
CA GLU A 301 -11.63 -0.65 -6.09
C GLU A 301 -12.52 -1.76 -5.52
N TRP A 302 -12.72 -1.71 -4.20
CA TRP A 302 -13.56 -2.63 -3.46
C TRP A 302 -15.03 -2.32 -3.71
N THR A 303 -15.87 -3.35 -3.67
CA THR A 303 -17.33 -3.21 -3.75
C THR A 303 -18.02 -3.90 -2.57
N SER A 304 -19.33 -3.74 -2.43
CA SER A 304 -20.16 -4.36 -1.39
C SER A 304 -20.93 -5.57 -1.93
N ALA A 305 -21.38 -6.46 -1.04
CA ALA A 305 -22.28 -7.55 -1.43
C ALA A 305 -23.61 -7.03 -1.98
N ALA A 306 -24.16 -5.96 -1.39
CA ALA A 306 -25.37 -5.31 -1.90
C ALA A 306 -25.19 -4.75 -3.33
N GLU A 307 -23.99 -4.28 -3.69
CA GLU A 307 -23.74 -3.81 -5.04
C GLU A 307 -23.67 -4.97 -6.05
N TYR A 308 -23.03 -6.07 -5.69
CA TYR A 308 -23.05 -7.29 -6.51
C TYR A 308 -24.48 -7.79 -6.77
N GLU A 309 -25.33 -7.79 -5.73
CA GLU A 309 -26.75 -8.14 -5.85
C GLU A 309 -27.48 -7.23 -6.85
N ARG A 310 -27.25 -5.91 -6.79
CA ARG A 310 -27.80 -4.95 -7.76
C ARG A 310 -27.30 -5.21 -9.18
N LEU A 311 -26.02 -5.49 -9.36
CA LEU A 311 -25.43 -5.76 -10.67
C LEU A 311 -25.97 -7.06 -11.29
N CYS A 312 -26.22 -8.09 -10.48
CA CYS A 312 -26.84 -9.32 -10.94
C CYS A 312 -28.27 -9.07 -11.44
N ALA A 313 -29.08 -8.35 -10.66
CA ALA A 313 -30.44 -7.98 -11.08
C ALA A 313 -30.42 -7.13 -12.37
N ALA A 314 -29.52 -6.15 -12.47
CA ALA A 314 -29.36 -5.32 -13.66
C ALA A 314 -28.90 -6.11 -14.90
N SER A 315 -28.25 -7.26 -14.70
CA SER A 315 -27.80 -8.18 -15.77
C SER A 315 -28.85 -9.24 -16.15
N GLY A 316 -30.08 -9.14 -15.62
CA GLY A 316 -31.18 -10.05 -15.93
C GLY A 316 -31.10 -11.40 -15.22
N LEU A 317 -30.28 -11.52 -14.16
CA LEU A 317 -30.27 -12.71 -13.30
C LEU A 317 -31.39 -12.61 -12.25
N ALA A 318 -32.01 -13.74 -11.94
CA ALA A 318 -33.06 -13.91 -10.95
C ALA A 318 -32.58 -14.74 -9.74
N ASP A 319 -33.45 -14.95 -8.76
CA ASP A 319 -33.17 -15.74 -7.54
C ASP A 319 -31.86 -15.37 -6.84
N VAL A 320 -31.57 -14.06 -6.80
CA VAL A 320 -30.33 -13.53 -6.24
C VAL A 320 -30.35 -13.74 -4.72
N ARG A 321 -29.36 -14.49 -4.21
CA ARG A 321 -29.14 -14.71 -2.78
C ARG A 321 -27.73 -14.30 -2.41
N ARG A 322 -27.55 -13.75 -1.21
CA ARG A 322 -26.24 -13.39 -0.66
C ARG A 322 -26.07 -13.85 0.78
N ALA A 323 -24.84 -14.11 1.18
CA ALA A 323 -24.48 -14.44 2.55
C ALA A 323 -23.16 -13.76 2.96
N ASP A 324 -22.97 -13.57 4.27
CA ASP A 324 -21.72 -13.11 4.89
C ASP A 324 -21.16 -14.25 5.72
N TRP A 325 -20.04 -14.83 5.28
CA TRP A 325 -19.36 -15.94 5.96
C TRP A 325 -18.08 -15.50 6.68
N THR A 326 -17.98 -14.22 7.02
CA THR A 326 -16.81 -13.66 7.73
C THR A 326 -16.48 -14.41 9.02
N ASP A 327 -17.50 -14.82 9.78
CA ASP A 327 -17.26 -15.56 11.03
C ASP A 327 -16.84 -17.01 10.76
N ALA A 328 -17.39 -17.64 9.71
CA ALA A 328 -17.07 -19.01 9.34
C ALA A 328 -15.64 -19.18 8.81
N ILE A 329 -15.03 -18.10 8.28
CA ILE A 329 -13.64 -18.11 7.80
C ILE A 329 -12.64 -17.51 8.81
N ALA A 330 -13.10 -16.95 9.92
CA ALA A 330 -12.26 -16.24 10.90
C ALA A 330 -11.01 -17.03 11.39
N PRO A 331 -11.06 -18.37 11.58
CA PRO A 331 -9.89 -19.17 11.98
C PRO A 331 -8.78 -19.29 10.92
N PHE A 332 -9.02 -18.87 9.68
CA PHE A 332 -8.07 -18.99 8.57
C PHE A 332 -6.74 -18.27 8.83
N TRP A 333 -6.77 -16.98 9.21
CA TRP A 333 -5.55 -16.17 9.32
C TRP A 333 -4.56 -16.66 10.40
N PRO A 334 -5.00 -17.02 11.63
CA PRO A 334 -4.11 -17.65 12.61
C PRO A 334 -3.50 -18.97 12.13
N ALA A 335 -4.25 -19.79 11.38
CA ALA A 335 -3.75 -21.05 10.83
C ALA A 335 -2.66 -20.81 9.77
N VAL A 336 -2.85 -19.82 8.89
CA VAL A 336 -1.85 -19.42 7.88
C VAL A 336 -0.57 -18.89 8.54
N ILE A 337 -0.68 -18.02 9.56
CA ILE A 337 0.49 -17.50 10.29
C ILE A 337 1.29 -18.65 10.94
N ARG A 338 0.60 -19.64 11.52
CA ARG A 338 1.25 -20.82 12.11
C ARG A 338 1.97 -21.66 11.05
N SER A 339 1.36 -21.89 9.90
CA SER A 339 1.99 -22.61 8.77
C SER A 339 3.21 -21.88 8.21
N ALA A 340 3.14 -20.54 8.10
CA ALA A 340 4.22 -19.69 7.62
C ALA A 340 5.41 -19.60 8.61
N SER A 341 5.18 -19.81 9.91
CA SER A 341 6.22 -19.77 10.95
C SER A 341 7.16 -20.99 10.97
N ARG A 342 6.93 -22.00 10.11
CA ARG A 342 7.82 -23.15 9.96
C ARG A 342 9.16 -22.72 9.34
N PRO A 343 10.32 -23.18 9.86
CA PRO A 343 11.64 -22.69 9.43
C PRO A 343 11.87 -22.71 7.92
N ARG A 344 11.50 -23.81 7.25
CA ARG A 344 11.64 -23.97 5.78
C ARG A 344 10.84 -22.94 4.98
N ASN A 345 9.64 -22.60 5.44
CA ASN A 345 8.75 -21.64 4.78
C ASN A 345 9.16 -20.19 5.10
N PHE A 346 9.64 -19.93 6.32
CA PHE A 346 10.14 -18.63 6.75
C PHE A 346 11.35 -18.16 5.93
N PHE A 347 12.36 -19.01 5.71
CA PHE A 347 13.53 -18.67 4.90
C PHE A 347 13.20 -18.46 3.41
N ARG A 348 12.21 -19.18 2.88
CA ARG A 348 11.70 -18.96 1.51
C ARG A 348 10.90 -17.66 1.39
N LEU A 349 10.09 -17.33 2.40
CA LEU A 349 9.35 -16.05 2.46
C LEU A 349 10.32 -14.86 2.46
N LEU A 350 11.41 -14.94 3.25
CA LEU A 350 12.49 -13.95 3.23
C LEU A 350 13.17 -13.84 1.86
N GLY A 351 13.28 -14.95 1.13
CA GLY A 351 13.82 -15.00 -0.24
C GLY A 351 12.97 -14.27 -1.30
N THR A 352 11.70 -13.98 -1.03
CA THR A 352 10.80 -13.22 -1.94
C THR A 352 11.00 -11.71 -1.88
N GLY A 353 11.80 -11.20 -0.93
CA GLY A 353 12.11 -9.77 -0.83
C GLY A 353 10.90 -8.89 -0.47
N VAL A 354 10.72 -7.79 -1.21
CA VAL A 354 9.71 -6.75 -0.90
C VAL A 354 8.27 -7.28 -1.01
N ASP A 355 8.01 -8.21 -1.92
CA ASP A 355 6.66 -8.74 -2.14
C ASP A 355 6.21 -9.67 -1.00
N GLY A 356 7.14 -10.38 -0.35
CA GLY A 356 6.87 -11.12 0.89
C GLY A 356 6.52 -10.21 2.06
N VAL A 357 7.25 -9.11 2.24
CA VAL A 357 6.95 -8.10 3.27
C VAL A 357 5.61 -7.42 3.01
N ARG A 358 5.33 -7.05 1.75
CA ARG A 358 4.02 -6.48 1.36
C ARG A 358 2.88 -7.45 1.67
N SER A 359 3.05 -8.73 1.34
CA SER A 359 2.04 -9.76 1.62
C SER A 359 1.81 -9.91 3.12
N ALA A 360 2.86 -9.92 3.95
CA ALA A 360 2.73 -9.98 5.41
C ALA A 360 2.01 -8.75 6.00
N VAL A 361 2.32 -7.55 5.52
CA VAL A 361 1.61 -6.32 5.92
C VAL A 361 0.15 -6.37 5.48
N ALA A 362 -0.12 -6.84 4.26
CA ALA A 362 -1.47 -6.98 3.73
C ALA A 362 -2.32 -7.93 4.58
N MET A 363 -1.79 -9.08 4.97
CA MET A 363 -2.45 -10.02 5.88
C MET A 363 -2.84 -9.35 7.21
N PHE A 364 -1.93 -8.57 7.81
CA PHE A 364 -2.23 -7.85 9.06
C PHE A 364 -3.35 -6.83 8.87
N LEU A 365 -3.32 -6.06 7.78
CA LEU A 365 -4.36 -5.07 7.48
C LEU A 365 -5.71 -5.73 7.15
N MET A 366 -5.71 -6.89 6.48
CA MET A 366 -6.91 -7.71 6.23
C MET A 366 -7.54 -8.17 7.54
N VAL A 367 -6.76 -8.74 8.46
CA VAL A 367 -7.23 -9.14 9.79
C VAL A 367 -7.82 -7.96 10.56
N LEU A 368 -7.18 -6.79 10.49
CA LEU A 368 -7.71 -5.58 11.09
C LEU A 368 -9.06 -5.17 10.45
N GLY A 369 -9.15 -5.19 9.12
CA GLY A 369 -10.37 -4.87 8.38
C GLY A 369 -11.54 -5.79 8.73
N TYR A 370 -11.29 -7.11 8.85
CA TYR A 370 -12.29 -8.08 9.31
C TYR A 370 -12.73 -7.81 10.76
N ARG A 371 -11.79 -7.59 11.69
CA ARG A 371 -12.09 -7.28 13.09
C ARG A 371 -12.88 -5.98 13.29
N MET A 372 -12.66 -5.00 12.42
CA MET A 372 -13.40 -3.74 12.42
C MET A 372 -14.80 -3.86 11.77
N GLY A 373 -15.14 -5.03 11.23
CA GLY A 373 -16.37 -5.25 10.48
C GLY A 373 -16.43 -4.46 9.17
N LEU A 374 -15.28 -3.99 8.66
CA LEU A 374 -15.19 -3.25 7.40
C LEU A 374 -15.08 -4.21 6.22
N ILE A 375 -14.27 -5.25 6.33
CA ILE A 375 -14.10 -6.28 5.30
C ILE A 375 -15.01 -7.44 5.64
N LYS A 376 -15.70 -7.95 4.64
CA LYS A 376 -16.62 -9.07 4.73
C LYS A 376 -16.25 -10.14 3.71
N PHE A 377 -16.50 -11.40 4.07
CA PHE A 377 -16.39 -12.53 3.17
C PHE A 377 -17.76 -12.79 2.54
N GLY A 378 -17.96 -12.26 1.35
CA GLY A 378 -19.27 -12.24 0.69
C GLY A 378 -19.47 -13.43 -0.23
N LEU A 379 -20.65 -14.03 -0.16
CA LEU A 379 -21.14 -15.01 -1.11
C LEU A 379 -22.35 -14.45 -1.85
N LEU A 380 -22.46 -14.78 -3.13
CA LEU A 380 -23.55 -14.42 -4.01
C LEU A 380 -23.88 -15.60 -4.92
N THR A 381 -25.17 -15.89 -5.08
CA THR A 381 -25.64 -16.79 -6.14
C THR A 381 -26.82 -16.16 -6.86
N ALA A 382 -26.94 -16.42 -8.15
CA ALA A 382 -28.09 -16.01 -8.94
C ALA A 382 -28.34 -17.03 -10.06
N ARG A 383 -29.59 -17.16 -10.48
CA ARG A 383 -30.02 -18.05 -11.54
C ARG A 383 -30.33 -17.25 -12.79
N LYS A 384 -29.97 -17.76 -13.97
CA LYS A 384 -30.45 -17.19 -15.21
C LYS A 384 -31.86 -17.73 -15.50
N PRO A 385 -32.86 -16.88 -15.74
CA PRO A 385 -34.20 -17.35 -16.07
C PRO A 385 -34.19 -18.31 -17.25
N LEU A 386 -35.08 -19.30 -17.23
CA LEU A 386 -35.37 -20.11 -18.41
C LEU A 386 -35.87 -19.17 -19.51
N ARG A 387 -35.42 -19.37 -20.74
CA ARG A 387 -36.13 -18.79 -21.88
C ARG A 387 -37.48 -19.49 -21.92
N LEU A 388 -38.56 -18.77 -21.62
CA LEU A 388 -39.90 -19.25 -21.96
C LEU A 388 -39.86 -19.62 -23.45
N ALA A 389 -40.03 -20.91 -23.74
CA ALA A 389 -40.24 -21.34 -25.11
C ALA A 389 -41.42 -20.54 -25.65
N ALA A 390 -41.20 -19.74 -26.68
CA ALA A 390 -42.27 -19.17 -27.48
C ALA A 390 -43.03 -20.33 -28.14
N ALA A 391 -43.95 -20.91 -27.39
CA ALA A 391 -44.80 -22.02 -27.80
C ALA A 391 -46.19 -21.85 -27.17
N ALA A 392 -46.88 -20.80 -27.60
CA ALA A 392 -48.32 -20.77 -27.80
C ALA A 392 -48.63 -19.47 -28.56
N GLY A 393 -49.08 -19.60 -29.81
CA GLY A 393 -49.39 -18.48 -30.70
C GLY A 393 -50.53 -17.62 -30.17
N VAL A 394 -50.17 -16.60 -29.40
CA VAL A 394 -51.01 -15.44 -29.12
C VAL A 394 -50.13 -14.22 -29.40
N ASP A 395 -50.42 -13.54 -30.50
CA ASP A 395 -49.76 -12.28 -30.84
C ASP A 395 -49.96 -11.29 -29.68
N PRO A 396 -48.88 -10.64 -29.18
CA PRO A 396 -49.04 -9.55 -28.24
C PRO A 396 -49.73 -8.36 -28.94
N PRO A 397 -50.61 -7.61 -28.26
CA PRO A 397 -51.28 -6.47 -28.86
C PRO A 397 -50.25 -5.42 -29.31
N PRO A 398 -50.51 -4.69 -30.42
CA PRO A 398 -49.53 -3.79 -31.02
C PRO A 398 -49.36 -2.52 -30.18
N SER A 399 -48.59 -2.60 -29.11
CA SER A 399 -47.95 -1.46 -28.45
C SER A 399 -46.81 -1.97 -27.57
N MET A 400 -45.59 -1.51 -27.85
CA MET A 400 -44.31 -1.86 -27.21
C MET A 400 -43.63 -3.15 -27.70
N VAL A 401 -43.19 -3.19 -28.96
CA VAL A 401 -41.77 -3.41 -29.35
C VAL A 401 -41.64 -3.00 -30.83
N ALA A 402 -41.21 -1.77 -31.07
CA ALA A 402 -40.61 -1.33 -32.33
C ALA A 402 -39.80 -0.06 -32.07
N ALA A 403 -38.57 -0.21 -31.57
CA ALA A 403 -37.54 0.83 -31.66
C ALA A 403 -36.16 0.22 -31.38
N THR A 404 -35.69 -0.65 -32.28
CA THR A 404 -34.25 -0.85 -32.45
C THR A 404 -33.91 -0.39 -33.85
N LEU A 405 -33.05 0.64 -33.92
CA LEU A 405 -32.30 1.11 -35.09
C LEU A 405 -33.13 1.78 -36.21
N VAL A 406 -33.32 3.10 -36.07
CA VAL A 406 -32.83 4.16 -36.99
C VAL A 406 -33.37 5.47 -36.38
N GLY A 407 -32.50 6.25 -35.76
CA GLY A 407 -32.85 7.51 -35.11
C GLY A 407 -31.66 8.44 -35.13
N GLU A 408 -31.73 9.42 -36.02
CA GLU A 408 -30.73 10.40 -36.43
C GLU A 408 -29.83 10.93 -35.30
N ARG A 409 -28.52 10.98 -35.59
CA ARG A 409 -27.62 11.93 -34.94
C ARG A 409 -28.13 13.34 -35.22
N ARG A 410 -28.93 13.89 -34.31
CA ARG A 410 -29.07 15.33 -34.21
C ARG A 410 -27.74 15.83 -33.64
N LEU A 411 -26.90 16.34 -34.54
CA LEU A 411 -25.66 17.04 -34.22
C LEU A 411 -25.98 18.17 -33.23
N LEU A 412 -25.77 17.93 -31.95
CA LEU A 412 -25.64 19.01 -30.98
C LEU A 412 -24.33 19.76 -31.31
N PRO A 413 -24.33 21.10 -31.27
CA PRO A 413 -23.14 21.88 -31.56
C PRO A 413 -21.98 21.43 -30.67
N ARG A 414 -20.84 21.14 -31.29
CA ARG A 414 -19.58 20.64 -30.72
C ARG A 414 -19.00 21.46 -29.55
N GLU A 415 -19.64 22.56 -29.16
CA GLU A 415 -19.19 23.46 -28.10
C GLU A 415 -19.86 23.15 -26.73
N GLU A 416 -21.01 22.46 -26.67
CA GLU A 416 -21.67 22.10 -25.40
C GLU A 416 -21.31 20.69 -24.89
N GLU A 417 -20.97 19.74 -25.77
CA GLU A 417 -20.43 18.43 -25.34
C GLU A 417 -19.01 18.55 -24.76
N ALA A 418 -18.24 19.56 -25.17
CA ALA A 418 -16.91 19.83 -24.63
C ALA A 418 -16.95 20.45 -23.23
N SER A 419 -18.03 21.16 -22.87
CA SER A 419 -18.20 21.74 -21.52
C SER A 419 -18.79 20.72 -20.53
N LEU A 420 -19.71 19.84 -20.96
CA LEU A 420 -20.32 18.83 -20.09
C LEU A 420 -19.43 17.60 -19.86
N SER A 421 -18.58 17.22 -20.83
CA SER A 421 -17.61 16.12 -20.64
C SER A 421 -16.39 16.53 -19.80
N GLN A 422 -16.05 17.83 -19.75
CA GLN A 422 -15.03 18.35 -18.84
C GLN A 422 -15.52 18.43 -17.38
N GLU A 423 -16.82 18.61 -17.15
CA GLU A 423 -17.38 18.63 -15.79
C GLU A 423 -17.63 17.22 -15.21
N SER A 424 -17.95 16.20 -16.02
CA SER A 424 -18.23 14.85 -15.51
C SER A 424 -17.01 13.92 -15.39
N LEU A 425 -15.92 14.21 -16.10
CA LEU A 425 -14.61 13.54 -15.94
C LEU A 425 -13.71 14.21 -14.89
N ALA A 426 -14.13 15.35 -14.35
CA ALA A 426 -13.58 15.93 -13.13
C ALA A 426 -14.19 15.25 -11.89
N GLY A 427 -14.16 13.91 -11.84
CA GLY A 427 -14.15 13.25 -10.54
C GLY A 427 -12.97 13.84 -9.77
N ASP A 428 -13.26 14.47 -8.62
CA ASP A 428 -12.34 15.22 -7.75
C ASP A 428 -11.16 14.33 -7.29
N SER A 429 -10.27 14.06 -8.23
CA SER A 429 -9.02 13.34 -8.13
C SER A 429 -7.90 14.37 -8.10
N ARG A 430 -8.19 15.57 -7.59
CA ARG A 430 -7.14 16.37 -6.95
C ARG A 430 -6.59 15.49 -5.83
N PRO A 431 -5.33 15.05 -5.90
CA PRO A 431 -4.74 14.29 -4.80
C PRO A 431 -4.99 15.07 -3.52
N SER A 432 -5.55 14.40 -2.52
CA SER A 432 -5.97 15.06 -1.29
C SER A 432 -4.81 15.90 -0.76
N PHE A 433 -5.11 17.06 -0.18
CA PHE A 433 -4.08 17.92 0.41
C PHE A 433 -3.14 17.14 1.35
N LEU A 434 -3.66 16.11 2.03
CA LEU A 434 -2.88 15.17 2.84
C LEU A 434 -1.91 14.29 2.03
N SER A 435 -2.30 13.80 0.85
CA SER A 435 -1.41 13.08 -0.07
C SER A 435 -0.31 13.98 -0.62
N ALA A 436 -0.65 15.23 -0.96
CA ALA A 436 0.32 16.24 -1.35
C ALA A 436 1.29 16.55 -0.18
N LEU A 437 0.76 16.75 1.03
CA LEU A 437 1.57 17.01 2.23
C LEU A 437 2.51 15.84 2.57
N HIS A 438 2.04 14.60 2.45
CA HIS A 438 2.85 13.41 2.68
C HIS A 438 4.01 13.29 1.68
N ARG A 439 3.78 13.58 0.39
CA ARG A 439 4.88 13.59 -0.60
C ARG A 439 5.81 14.78 -0.40
N PHE A 440 5.27 15.94 -0.01
CA PHE A 440 6.03 17.15 0.28
C PHE A 440 7.02 16.93 1.43
N SER A 441 6.64 16.19 2.48
CA SER A 441 7.53 15.93 3.62
C SER A 441 8.64 14.90 3.36
N ARG A 442 8.66 14.24 2.17
CA ARG A 442 9.60 13.17 1.80
C ARG A 442 9.57 12.01 2.82
N PRO A 443 8.66 11.04 2.68
CA PRO A 443 8.38 10.02 3.72
C PRO A 443 9.59 9.18 4.16
N HIS A 444 10.57 8.95 3.27
CA HIS A 444 11.80 8.24 3.63
C HIS A 444 12.66 9.04 4.62
N THR A 445 12.74 10.37 4.45
CA THR A 445 13.47 11.25 5.38
C THR A 445 12.76 11.34 6.74
N VAL A 446 11.43 11.41 6.75
CA VAL A 446 10.62 11.42 7.99
C VAL A 446 10.80 10.12 8.77
N ARG A 447 10.67 8.96 8.10
CA ARG A 447 10.89 7.65 8.73
C ARG A 447 12.27 7.55 9.38
N GLY A 448 13.32 7.98 8.66
CA GLY A 448 14.67 7.98 9.20
C GLY A 448 14.81 8.86 10.45
N THR A 449 14.21 10.05 10.47
CA THR A 449 14.22 10.93 11.65
C THR A 449 13.50 10.31 12.84
N LEU A 450 12.34 9.69 12.62
CA LEU A 450 11.55 9.04 13.67
C LEU A 450 12.31 7.87 14.31
N ILE A 451 12.86 6.98 13.49
CA ILE A 451 13.61 5.80 13.97
C ILE A 451 14.88 6.25 14.70
N ALA A 452 15.63 7.22 14.16
CA ALA A 452 16.81 7.78 14.81
C ALA A 452 16.48 8.43 16.16
N SER A 453 15.39 9.19 16.22
CA SER A 453 14.96 9.84 17.46
C SER A 453 14.56 8.82 18.50
N LEU A 454 13.78 7.80 18.11
CA LEU A 454 13.38 6.71 19.00
C LEU A 454 14.60 5.94 19.52
N ALA A 455 15.52 5.59 18.63
CA ALA A 455 16.76 4.89 18.94
C ALA A 455 17.58 5.62 20.01
N ALA A 456 17.83 6.91 19.81
CA ALA A 456 18.57 7.73 20.76
C ALA A 456 17.82 7.96 22.08
N VAL A 457 16.49 8.14 22.05
CA VAL A 457 15.66 8.23 23.28
C VAL A 457 15.75 6.95 24.10
N VAL A 458 15.56 5.79 23.47
CA VAL A 458 15.62 4.49 24.17
C VAL A 458 16.99 4.29 24.79
N ARG A 459 18.07 4.56 24.04
CA ARG A 459 19.43 4.44 24.59
C ARG A 459 19.66 5.39 25.76
N ALA A 460 19.29 6.65 25.63
CA ALA A 460 19.46 7.63 26.71
C ALA A 460 18.70 7.25 27.98
N VAL A 461 17.51 6.65 27.86
CA VAL A 461 16.75 6.15 29.01
C VAL A 461 17.40 4.91 29.62
N GLN A 462 17.89 3.96 28.80
CA GLN A 462 18.58 2.76 29.26
C GLN A 462 19.86 3.10 30.05
N THR A 463 20.68 4.01 29.53
CA THR A 463 21.94 4.43 30.19
C THR A 463 21.70 5.28 31.44
N SER A 464 20.48 5.78 31.62
CA SER A 464 20.09 6.61 32.76
C SER A 464 19.40 5.84 33.89
N GLY A 465 19.26 4.51 33.77
CA GLY A 465 18.65 3.67 34.81
C GLY A 465 17.12 3.70 34.87
N GLY A 466 16.45 4.25 33.84
CA GLY A 466 15.00 4.34 33.73
C GLY A 466 14.47 5.78 33.67
N LEU A 467 13.14 5.93 33.62
CA LEU A 467 12.47 7.23 33.62
C LEU A 467 12.28 7.70 35.07
N PRO A 468 12.73 8.91 35.45
CA PRO A 468 12.36 9.51 36.73
C PRO A 468 10.84 9.74 36.80
N GLY A 469 10.27 9.70 38.00
CA GLY A 469 8.83 9.86 38.23
C GLY A 469 8.28 11.13 37.58
N GLY A 470 7.28 10.97 36.69
CA GLY A 470 6.71 12.08 35.90
C GLY A 470 6.52 11.76 34.41
N VAL A 471 5.95 10.58 34.10
CA VAL A 471 5.82 10.04 32.72
C VAL A 471 5.13 11.02 31.75
N GLY A 472 4.20 11.85 32.24
CA GLY A 472 3.48 12.83 31.42
C GLY A 472 4.34 13.98 30.90
N LEU A 473 5.09 14.67 31.77
CA LEU A 473 5.89 15.84 31.40
C LEU A 473 7.12 15.43 30.56
N VAL A 474 7.79 14.34 30.96
CA VAL A 474 8.91 13.77 30.20
C VAL A 474 8.44 13.31 28.82
N GLY A 475 7.29 12.64 28.75
CA GLY A 475 6.67 12.24 27.49
C GLY A 475 6.32 13.43 26.59
N ALA A 476 5.77 14.51 27.14
CA ALA A 476 5.46 15.72 26.39
C ALA A 476 6.72 16.41 25.83
N LYS A 477 7.80 16.50 26.61
CA LYS A 477 9.07 17.06 26.16
C LYS A 477 9.73 16.21 25.07
N ILE A 478 9.70 14.88 25.19
CA ILE A 478 10.16 13.95 24.14
C ILE A 478 9.28 14.08 22.88
N GLY A 479 7.97 14.23 23.03
CA GLY A 479 7.07 14.50 21.91
C GLY A 479 7.42 15.81 21.18
N GLY A 480 7.67 16.88 21.95
CA GLY A 480 8.13 18.17 21.42
C GLY A 480 9.49 18.10 20.72
N LEU A 481 10.43 17.32 21.26
CA LEU A 481 11.71 17.00 20.63
C LEU A 481 11.52 16.44 19.22
N VAL A 482 10.75 15.35 19.11
CA VAL A 482 10.49 14.68 17.83
C VAL A 482 9.76 15.60 16.86
N LEU A 483 8.74 16.32 17.35
CA LEU A 483 7.98 17.26 16.53
C LEU A 483 8.87 18.39 15.97
N SER A 484 9.78 18.95 16.77
CA SER A 484 10.72 19.96 16.31
C SER A 484 11.61 19.43 15.18
N LEU A 485 12.10 18.19 15.27
CA LEU A 485 12.90 17.57 14.20
C LEU A 485 12.10 17.30 12.92
N LEU A 486 10.82 16.93 13.04
CA LEU A 486 9.92 16.80 11.89
C LEU A 486 9.64 18.15 11.24
N CYS A 487 9.50 19.21 12.03
CA CYS A 487 9.42 20.58 11.55
C CYS A 487 10.70 20.97 10.79
N ALA A 488 11.89 20.75 11.36
CA ALA A 488 13.14 21.01 10.67
C ALA A 488 13.28 20.24 9.35
N ASN A 489 12.92 18.95 9.35
CA ASN A 489 12.89 18.15 8.13
C ASN A 489 11.98 18.79 7.08
N THR A 490 10.76 19.18 7.47
CA THR A 490 9.76 19.81 6.59
C THR A 490 10.26 21.13 6.00
N VAL A 491 10.94 21.96 6.79
CA VAL A 491 11.57 23.20 6.31
C VAL A 491 12.63 22.88 5.25
N CYS A 492 13.60 22.02 5.57
CA CYS A 492 14.71 21.70 4.67
C CYS A 492 14.23 21.09 3.35
N VAL A 493 13.32 20.10 3.40
CA VAL A 493 12.81 19.46 2.17
C VAL A 493 11.85 20.36 1.40
N GLY A 494 11.10 21.21 2.10
CA GLY A 494 10.16 22.16 1.51
C GLY A 494 10.88 23.27 0.75
N VAL A 495 11.85 23.92 1.41
CA VAL A 495 12.72 24.93 0.80
C VAL A 495 13.46 24.33 -0.40
N ASN A 496 13.99 23.11 -0.28
CA ASN A 496 14.64 22.45 -1.42
C ASN A 496 13.70 22.32 -2.62
N GLN A 497 12.48 21.81 -2.43
CA GLN A 497 11.49 21.65 -3.52
C GLN A 497 11.06 22.99 -4.13
N ILE A 498 10.95 24.05 -3.33
CA ILE A 498 10.58 25.39 -3.80
C ILE A 498 11.62 25.96 -4.76
N TYR A 499 12.91 25.78 -4.47
CA TYR A 499 13.99 26.28 -5.33
C TYR A 499 14.32 25.36 -6.52
N ASP A 500 14.02 24.07 -6.40
CA ASP A 500 14.37 23.06 -7.40
C ASP A 500 13.23 22.67 -8.36
N VAL A 501 12.10 23.40 -8.37
CA VAL A 501 10.90 23.06 -9.18
C VAL A 501 11.23 22.68 -10.64
N LYS A 502 12.11 23.43 -11.30
CA LYS A 502 12.50 23.15 -12.70
C LYS A 502 13.25 21.82 -12.85
N VAL A 503 14.14 21.51 -11.91
CA VAL A 503 14.93 20.26 -11.91
C VAL A 503 14.06 19.09 -11.49
N ASP A 504 13.22 19.27 -10.47
CA ASP A 504 12.30 18.24 -9.97
C ASP A 504 11.22 17.89 -11.01
N ARG A 505 10.82 18.79 -11.91
CA ARG A 505 9.95 18.45 -13.05
C ARG A 505 10.56 17.40 -13.99
N ILE A 506 11.89 17.33 -14.07
CA ILE A 506 12.61 16.35 -14.90
C ILE A 506 12.80 15.05 -14.12
N ASN A 507 13.39 15.13 -12.92
CA ASN A 507 13.81 13.93 -12.18
C ASN A 507 12.68 13.32 -11.34
N LYS A 508 11.76 14.15 -10.84
CA LYS A 508 10.78 13.79 -9.81
C LYS A 508 9.41 14.43 -10.08
N PRO A 509 8.82 14.20 -11.27
CA PRO A 509 7.60 14.90 -11.70
C PRO A 509 6.39 14.63 -10.80
N PHE A 510 6.42 13.57 -9.99
CA PHE A 510 5.37 13.19 -9.04
C PHE A 510 5.35 14.04 -7.75
N LEU A 511 6.33 14.92 -7.53
CA LEU A 511 6.38 15.77 -6.34
C LEU A 511 5.32 16.90 -6.41
N PRO A 512 4.68 17.28 -5.30
CA PRO A 512 3.50 18.14 -5.32
C PRO A 512 3.70 19.50 -5.99
N ILE A 513 4.87 20.12 -5.85
CA ILE A 513 5.16 21.42 -6.50
C ILE A 513 5.50 21.21 -7.97
N ALA A 514 6.26 20.15 -8.29
CA ALA A 514 6.66 19.83 -9.66
C ALA A 514 5.45 19.43 -10.53
N SER A 515 4.54 18.63 -9.98
CA SER A 515 3.29 18.19 -10.63
C SER A 515 2.21 19.28 -10.71
N GLY A 516 2.38 20.41 -10.00
CA GLY A 516 1.40 21.50 -9.95
C GLY A 516 0.24 21.28 -8.98
N GLU A 517 0.24 20.18 -8.21
CA GLU A 517 -0.77 19.91 -7.17
C GLU A 517 -0.73 20.89 -6.01
N MET A 518 0.44 21.48 -5.74
CA MET A 518 0.66 22.47 -4.70
C MET A 518 1.38 23.71 -5.25
N SER A 519 0.75 24.87 -5.08
CA SER A 519 1.36 26.16 -5.42
C SER A 519 2.58 26.46 -4.54
N VAL A 520 3.56 27.18 -5.09
CA VAL A 520 4.74 27.66 -4.36
C VAL A 520 4.37 28.47 -3.11
N SER A 521 3.34 29.32 -3.16
CA SER A 521 2.90 30.12 -2.01
C SER A 521 2.41 29.26 -0.84
N ARG A 522 1.66 28.18 -1.13
CA ARG A 522 1.23 27.21 -0.10
C ARG A 522 2.42 26.44 0.47
N ALA A 523 3.38 26.06 -0.37
CA ALA A 523 4.61 25.39 0.09
C ALA A 523 5.42 26.29 1.03
N TRP A 524 5.55 27.59 0.71
CA TRP A 524 6.13 28.58 1.63
C TRP A 524 5.33 28.69 2.93
N GLY A 525 4.00 28.78 2.87
CA GLY A 525 3.16 28.81 4.07
C GLY A 525 3.39 27.61 5.00
N LEU A 526 3.51 26.40 4.44
CA LEU A 526 3.82 25.19 5.20
C LEU A 526 5.24 25.21 5.79
N ALA A 527 6.24 25.61 5.00
CA ALA A 527 7.62 25.71 5.47
C ALA A 527 7.77 26.77 6.58
N SER A 528 7.15 27.94 6.42
CA SER A 528 7.15 29.01 7.43
C SER A 528 6.43 28.60 8.72
N ALA A 529 5.28 27.93 8.61
CA ALA A 529 4.57 27.41 9.79
C ALA A 529 5.42 26.36 10.53
N ALA A 530 6.05 25.44 9.80
CA ALA A 530 6.96 24.46 10.38
C ALA A 530 8.19 25.12 11.03
N LEU A 531 8.73 26.17 10.43
CA LEU A 531 9.85 26.93 11.00
C LEU A 531 9.46 27.56 12.35
N VAL A 532 8.34 28.27 12.41
CA VAL A 532 7.85 28.93 13.63
C VAL A 532 7.58 27.89 14.73
N VAL A 533 6.85 26.82 14.42
CA VAL A 533 6.56 25.75 15.40
C VAL A 533 7.84 25.08 15.87
N GLY A 534 8.74 24.71 14.94
CA GLY A 534 9.97 24.02 15.28
C GLY A 534 10.92 24.85 16.14
N VAL A 535 11.14 26.12 15.80
CA VAL A 535 11.98 27.04 16.59
C VAL A 535 11.32 27.37 17.93
N GLY A 536 10.01 27.58 17.96
CA GLY A 536 9.25 27.82 19.19
C GLY A 536 9.34 26.65 20.16
N LEU A 537 9.20 25.41 19.67
CA LEU A 537 9.42 24.20 20.48
C LEU A 537 10.87 24.09 20.95
N ALA A 538 11.84 24.31 20.06
CA ALA A 538 13.25 24.17 20.41
C ALA A 538 13.69 25.16 21.51
N THR A 539 13.22 26.41 21.43
CA THR A 539 13.55 27.48 22.39
C THR A 539 12.77 27.42 23.70
N SER A 540 11.56 26.84 23.69
CA SER A 540 10.73 26.68 24.90
C SER A 540 11.02 25.42 25.70
N LEU A 541 11.49 24.35 25.04
CA LEU A 541 11.69 23.05 25.67
C LEU A 541 13.14 22.76 26.06
N PHE A 542 14.11 23.40 25.42
CA PHE A 542 15.54 23.09 25.59
C PHE A 542 16.37 24.34 25.88
N SER A 543 17.57 24.12 26.41
CA SER A 543 18.54 25.15 26.73
C SER A 543 18.98 25.95 25.50
N PRO A 544 19.44 27.21 25.69
CA PRO A 544 19.90 28.06 24.59
C PRO A 544 20.95 27.41 23.68
N PRO A 545 21.95 26.63 24.16
CA PRO A 545 22.88 25.92 23.28
C PRO A 545 22.22 24.87 22.39
N LEU A 546 21.25 24.10 22.90
CA LEU A 546 20.52 23.11 22.11
C LEU A 546 19.58 23.78 21.09
N ALA A 547 18.91 24.86 21.48
CA ALA A 547 18.10 25.65 20.57
C ALA A 547 18.94 26.30 19.46
N ALA A 548 20.13 26.81 19.79
CA ALA A 548 21.08 27.37 18.83
C ALA A 548 21.58 26.29 17.85
N MET A 549 21.87 25.08 18.33
CA MET A 549 22.27 23.96 17.48
C MET A 549 21.15 23.53 16.52
N TYR A 550 19.89 23.50 16.99
CA TYR A 550 18.73 23.27 16.14
C TYR A 550 18.59 24.35 15.06
N ALA A 551 18.73 25.62 15.43
CA ALA A 551 18.70 26.75 14.49
C ALA A 551 19.85 26.69 13.48
N ALA A 552 21.07 26.32 13.90
CA ALA A 552 22.20 26.13 13.01
C ALA A 552 21.92 25.03 11.96
N GLY A 553 21.28 23.93 12.37
CA GLY A 553 20.86 22.87 11.46
C GLY A 553 19.86 23.36 10.40
N LEU A 554 18.89 24.19 10.79
CA LEU A 554 17.95 24.84 9.87
C LEU A 554 18.64 25.81 8.90
N VAL A 555 19.59 26.60 9.39
CA VAL A 555 20.36 27.55 8.56
C VAL A 555 21.20 26.80 7.54
N LEU A 556 21.96 25.79 7.96
CA LEU A 556 22.77 24.96 7.06
C LEU A 556 21.90 24.22 6.04
N GLY A 557 20.78 23.65 6.50
CA GLY A 557 19.82 22.96 5.64
C GLY A 557 19.13 23.89 4.63
N SER A 558 18.94 25.17 4.96
CA SER A 558 18.37 26.17 4.05
C SER A 558 19.43 26.72 3.08
N ALA A 559 20.63 27.01 3.56
CA ALA A 559 21.77 27.46 2.74
C ALA A 559 22.17 26.44 1.67
N TYR A 560 21.82 25.17 1.87
CA TYR A 560 21.92 24.12 0.86
C TYR A 560 21.22 24.49 -0.47
N SER A 561 20.04 25.11 -0.43
CA SER A 561 19.21 25.38 -1.62
C SER A 561 19.05 26.88 -1.97
N VAL A 562 19.13 27.75 -0.95
CA VAL A 562 18.78 29.18 -1.06
C VAL A 562 19.96 30.02 -1.61
N PRO A 563 19.73 30.94 -2.57
CA PRO A 563 20.73 31.92 -3.01
C PRO A 563 21.14 32.91 -1.89
N PRO A 564 22.38 33.44 -1.88
CA PRO A 564 23.44 33.24 -2.87
C PRO A 564 24.24 31.93 -2.71
N PHE A 565 24.11 31.24 -1.57
CA PHE A 565 24.95 30.09 -1.23
C PHE A 565 24.71 28.87 -2.14
N ARG A 566 23.48 28.35 -2.15
CA ARG A 566 23.06 27.16 -2.93
C ARG A 566 24.13 26.06 -2.97
N PHE A 567 24.56 25.62 -1.79
CA PHE A 567 25.68 24.68 -1.64
C PHE A 567 25.47 23.31 -2.32
N ARG A 568 24.23 22.96 -2.68
CA ARG A 568 23.92 21.80 -3.53
C ARG A 568 24.76 21.74 -4.82
N ARG A 569 25.20 22.89 -5.35
CA ARG A 569 26.05 22.98 -6.56
C ARG A 569 27.47 22.50 -6.38
N PHE A 570 27.95 22.41 -5.13
CA PHE A 570 29.31 22.00 -4.81
C PHE A 570 29.24 20.61 -4.15
N PRO A 571 29.66 19.52 -4.82
CA PRO A 571 29.49 18.16 -4.31
C PRO A 571 30.05 17.95 -2.90
N LEU A 572 31.23 18.54 -2.63
CA LEU A 572 31.87 18.44 -1.32
C LEU A 572 31.09 19.20 -0.23
N ALA A 573 30.63 20.42 -0.52
CA ALA A 573 29.84 21.19 0.44
C ALA A 573 28.49 20.51 0.73
N ALA A 574 27.82 19.99 -0.31
CA ALA A 574 26.60 19.21 -0.19
C ALA A 574 26.78 17.97 0.70
N LEU A 575 27.86 17.23 0.49
CA LEU A 575 28.23 16.07 1.31
C LEU A 575 28.47 16.48 2.76
N LEU A 576 29.27 17.52 3.00
CA LEU A 576 29.62 17.98 4.35
C LEU A 576 28.39 18.46 5.13
N ILE A 577 27.51 19.25 4.51
CA ILE A 577 26.29 19.76 5.15
C ILE A 577 25.37 18.61 5.55
N ILE A 578 25.12 17.65 4.65
CA ILE A 578 24.24 16.52 4.95
C ILE A 578 24.84 15.62 6.03
N SER A 579 26.14 15.35 5.96
CA SER A 579 26.84 14.56 6.98
C SER A 579 26.82 15.24 8.35
N CYS A 580 26.99 16.56 8.37
CA CYS A 580 26.92 17.35 9.59
C CYS A 580 25.50 17.32 10.18
N VAL A 581 24.48 17.70 9.42
CA VAL A 581 23.10 17.85 9.95
C VAL A 581 22.46 16.48 10.22
N ARG A 582 22.51 15.57 9.25
CA ARG A 582 21.81 14.27 9.31
C ARG A 582 22.61 13.20 10.05
N GLY A 583 23.93 13.27 9.99
CA GLY A 583 24.84 12.31 10.60
C GLY A 583 25.23 12.71 12.01
N CYS A 584 26.00 13.78 12.15
CA CYS A 584 26.57 14.17 13.44
C CYS A 584 25.54 14.84 14.36
N MET A 585 24.98 15.97 13.91
CA MET A 585 24.10 16.82 14.72
C MET A 585 22.84 16.09 15.15
N LEU A 586 22.17 15.33 14.26
CA LEU A 586 20.95 14.60 14.62
C LEU A 586 21.18 13.66 15.82
N ASN A 587 22.23 12.85 15.78
CA ASN A 587 22.53 11.87 16.83
C ASN A 587 22.94 12.55 18.14
N PHE A 588 23.85 13.51 18.05
CA PHE A 588 24.31 14.27 19.21
C PHE A 588 23.20 15.10 19.85
N TRP A 589 22.44 15.82 19.03
CA TRP A 589 21.38 16.72 19.48
C TRP A 589 20.26 15.96 20.18
N VAL A 590 19.76 14.87 19.58
CA VAL A 590 18.70 14.06 20.22
C VAL A 590 19.20 13.49 21.55
N TYR A 591 20.38 12.90 21.57
CA TYR A 591 20.90 12.29 22.79
C TYR A 591 21.08 13.33 23.90
N HIS A 592 21.70 14.48 23.60
CA HIS A 592 21.88 15.57 24.56
C HIS A 592 20.53 16.13 25.04
N ALA A 593 19.60 16.39 24.11
CA ALA A 593 18.29 16.90 24.47
C ALA A 593 17.51 15.94 25.37
N VAL A 594 17.62 14.63 25.15
CA VAL A 594 16.99 13.64 26.05
C VAL A 594 17.66 13.65 27.43
N LYS A 595 19.00 13.75 27.52
CA LYS A 595 19.69 13.88 28.81
C LYS A 595 19.22 15.13 29.57
N GLU A 596 19.04 16.25 28.87
CA GLU A 596 18.51 17.49 29.45
C GLU A 596 17.06 17.34 29.92
N VAL A 597 16.20 16.70 29.12
CA VAL A 597 14.81 16.40 29.51
C VAL A 597 14.76 15.52 30.77
N LEU A 598 15.69 14.58 30.90
CA LEU A 598 15.85 13.73 32.08
C LEU A 598 16.55 14.45 33.25
N SER A 599 16.95 15.72 33.08
CA SER A 599 17.70 16.51 34.06
C SER A 599 19.03 15.86 34.47
N LEU A 600 19.70 15.23 33.52
CA LEU A 600 20.98 14.55 33.72
C LEU A 600 22.10 15.30 33.01
N PRO A 601 23.33 15.30 33.59
CA PRO A 601 24.47 15.87 32.90
C PRO A 601 24.76 15.09 31.61
N PHE A 602 25.21 15.81 30.59
CA PHE A 602 25.68 15.19 29.36
C PHE A 602 26.94 14.37 29.62
N GLN A 603 26.93 13.12 29.19
CA GLN A 603 28.10 12.24 29.19
C GLN A 603 28.07 11.40 27.92
N TRP A 604 29.23 11.27 27.28
CA TRP A 604 29.38 10.44 26.09
C TRP A 604 29.15 8.97 26.42
N ASP A 605 28.09 8.40 25.85
CA ASP A 605 27.94 6.96 25.77
C ASP A 605 28.77 6.43 24.59
N PRO A 606 29.62 5.40 24.79
CA PRO A 606 30.48 4.87 23.73
C PRO A 606 29.71 4.38 22.50
N VAL A 607 28.49 3.87 22.68
CA VAL A 607 27.65 3.37 21.57
C VAL A 607 27.01 4.54 20.82
N VAL A 608 26.57 5.60 21.50
CA VAL A 608 26.15 6.87 20.87
C VAL A 608 27.30 7.49 20.07
N PHE A 609 28.52 7.51 20.63
CA PHE A 609 29.70 8.04 19.93
C PHE A 609 30.01 7.23 18.67
N PHE A 610 30.03 5.89 18.78
CA PHE A 610 30.15 4.99 17.65
C PHE A 610 29.09 5.27 16.58
N LEU A 611 27.81 5.30 16.98
CA LEU A 611 26.69 5.55 16.07
C LEU A 611 26.83 6.91 15.38
N THR A 612 27.20 7.96 16.11
CA THR A 612 27.36 9.31 15.57
C THR A 612 28.45 9.32 14.48
N ARG A 613 29.61 8.71 14.73
CA ARG A 613 30.69 8.56 13.73
C ARG A 613 30.21 7.74 12.53
N PHE A 614 29.62 6.58 12.79
CA PHE A 614 29.21 5.62 11.77
C PHE A 614 28.14 6.22 10.85
N MET A 615 27.11 6.82 11.43
CA MET A 615 26.00 7.46 10.70
C MET A 615 26.43 8.76 10.02
N THR A 616 27.52 9.41 10.43
CA THR A 616 28.11 10.55 9.71
C THR A 616 28.67 10.12 8.36
N VAL A 617 29.46 9.04 8.33
CA VAL A 617 29.95 8.46 7.08
C VAL A 617 28.78 7.96 6.23
N PHE A 618 27.79 7.34 6.86
CA PHE A 618 26.60 6.85 6.17
C PHE A 618 25.81 7.99 5.52
N ALA A 619 25.56 9.09 6.25
CA ALA A 619 24.85 10.27 5.74
C ALA A 619 25.60 10.92 4.58
N ALA A 620 26.94 10.94 4.61
CA ALA A 620 27.77 11.35 3.48
C ALA A 620 27.46 10.52 2.23
N MET A 621 27.36 9.20 2.39
CA MET A 621 27.08 8.29 1.27
C MET A 621 25.64 8.38 0.78
N ILE A 622 24.67 8.72 1.64
CA ILE A 622 23.31 9.08 1.20
C ILE A 622 23.34 10.35 0.33
N ALA A 623 24.16 11.35 0.70
CA ALA A 623 24.32 12.56 -0.11
C ALA A 623 24.87 12.24 -1.50
N VAL A 624 25.85 11.33 -1.60
CA VAL A 624 26.43 10.91 -2.89
C VAL A 624 25.47 10.03 -3.69
N THR A 625 24.79 9.09 -3.04
CA THR A 625 23.96 8.09 -3.74
C THR A 625 22.61 8.63 -4.19
N LYS A 626 22.08 9.70 -3.57
CA LYS A 626 20.83 10.34 -4.05
C LYS A 626 21.02 10.92 -5.45
N ASP A 627 22.21 11.45 -5.74
CA ASP A 627 22.50 12.14 -7.00
C ASP A 627 22.58 11.14 -8.18
N LEU A 628 22.69 9.82 -7.89
CA LEU A 628 22.62 8.76 -8.89
C LEU A 628 21.28 8.73 -9.63
N ALA A 629 20.19 9.08 -8.93
CA ALA A 629 18.85 9.18 -9.50
C ALA A 629 18.62 10.49 -10.27
N ASP A 630 19.41 11.52 -9.97
CA ASP A 630 19.17 12.89 -10.41
C ASP A 630 20.03 13.34 -11.60
N VAL A 631 20.91 12.47 -12.12
CA VAL A 631 21.92 12.80 -13.15
C VAL A 631 21.35 13.60 -14.33
N LYS A 632 20.21 13.19 -14.90
CA LYS A 632 19.63 13.84 -16.09
C LYS A 632 19.23 15.30 -15.81
N GLY A 633 18.49 15.53 -14.72
CA GLY A 633 18.06 16.87 -14.32
C GLY A 633 19.20 17.72 -13.76
N ASP A 634 20.21 17.13 -13.13
CA ASP A 634 21.39 17.85 -12.64
C ASP A 634 22.24 18.38 -13.80
N VAL A 635 22.46 17.56 -14.84
CA VAL A 635 23.13 18.01 -16.08
C VAL A 635 22.32 19.12 -16.77
N ALA A 636 21.00 18.95 -16.89
CA ALA A 636 20.12 19.99 -17.47
C ALA A 636 20.09 21.29 -16.63
N GLY A 637 20.23 21.17 -15.31
CA GLY A 637 20.27 22.28 -14.36
C GLY A 637 21.65 22.93 -14.19
N LYS A 638 22.68 22.44 -14.90
CA LYS A 638 24.09 22.84 -14.74
C LYS A 638 24.58 22.71 -13.28
N ILE A 639 24.21 21.61 -12.63
CA ILE A 639 24.64 21.26 -11.27
C ILE A 639 25.72 20.19 -11.38
N GLU A 640 26.92 20.49 -10.89
CA GLU A 640 27.99 19.51 -10.80
C GLU A 640 27.76 18.62 -9.57
N THR A 641 27.54 17.33 -9.79
CA THR A 641 27.45 16.29 -8.76
C THR A 641 28.45 15.18 -9.08
N PHE A 642 28.87 14.38 -8.07
CA PHE A 642 29.79 13.26 -8.33
C PHE A 642 29.25 12.31 -9.42
N ALA A 643 27.93 12.06 -9.40
CA ALA A 643 27.27 11.21 -10.39
C ALA A 643 27.26 11.83 -11.79
N ALA A 644 27.14 13.16 -11.91
CA ALA A 644 27.23 13.87 -13.18
C ALA A 644 28.66 13.92 -13.72
N SER A 645 29.67 14.10 -12.87
CA SER A 645 31.08 14.25 -13.27
C SER A 645 31.77 12.91 -13.57
N PHE A 646 31.56 11.88 -12.74
CA PHE A 646 32.26 10.59 -12.83
C PHE A 646 31.38 9.45 -13.36
N GLY A 647 30.10 9.75 -13.61
CA GLY A 647 29.10 8.77 -14.03
C GLY A 647 28.50 7.99 -12.86
N ALA A 648 27.25 7.54 -13.05
CA ALA A 648 26.47 6.87 -12.01
C ALA A 648 27.10 5.53 -11.55
N ARG A 649 27.69 4.75 -12.46
CA ARG A 649 28.28 3.44 -12.11
C ARG A 649 29.52 3.58 -11.22
N SER A 650 30.44 4.46 -11.58
CA SER A 650 31.66 4.72 -10.81
C SER A 650 31.32 5.29 -9.44
N THR A 651 30.40 6.26 -9.41
CA THR A 651 29.91 6.89 -8.17
C THR A 651 29.25 5.88 -7.24
N ALA A 652 28.37 5.02 -7.76
CA ALA A 652 27.74 3.95 -6.96
C ALA A 652 28.76 2.95 -6.41
N THR A 653 29.84 2.69 -7.15
CA THR A 653 30.92 1.79 -6.73
C THR A 653 31.76 2.42 -5.63
N ALA A 654 32.19 3.67 -5.81
CA ALA A 654 32.92 4.40 -4.79
C ALA A 654 32.12 4.51 -3.48
N ALA A 655 30.83 4.85 -3.56
CA ALA A 655 29.95 4.91 -2.40
C ALA A 655 29.83 3.54 -1.70
N ALA A 656 29.63 2.46 -2.46
CA ALA A 656 29.58 1.11 -1.89
C ALA A 656 30.90 0.70 -1.22
N CYS A 657 32.06 1.06 -1.78
CA CYS A 657 33.37 0.79 -1.18
C CYS A 657 33.55 1.54 0.14
N VAL A 658 33.23 2.84 0.18
CA VAL A 658 33.33 3.65 1.42
C VAL A 658 32.38 3.09 2.50
N MET A 659 31.16 2.72 2.13
CA MET A 659 30.23 2.09 3.07
C MET A 659 30.72 0.72 3.54
N ALA A 660 31.28 -0.09 2.65
CA ALA A 660 31.85 -1.39 3.01
C ALA A 660 33.01 -1.24 4.01
N LEU A 661 33.90 -0.27 3.80
CA LEU A 661 34.95 0.07 4.76
C LEU A 661 34.38 0.53 6.10
N ASN A 662 33.31 1.32 6.09
CA ASN A 662 32.62 1.73 7.31
C ASN A 662 32.08 0.52 8.09
N TYR A 663 31.44 -0.44 7.41
CA TYR A 663 30.98 -1.70 8.00
C TYR A 663 32.12 -2.57 8.55
N LEU A 664 33.20 -2.72 7.78
CA LEU A 664 34.39 -3.45 8.24
C LEU A 664 34.99 -2.78 9.48
N SER A 665 34.99 -1.44 9.55
CA SER A 665 35.43 -0.72 10.75
C SER A 665 34.54 -1.01 11.96
N ALA A 666 33.23 -1.12 11.78
CA ALA A 666 32.28 -1.45 12.85
C ALA A 666 32.47 -2.89 13.36
N ILE A 667 32.66 -3.84 12.44
CA ILE A 667 32.95 -5.25 12.77
C ILE A 667 34.26 -5.34 13.56
N ALA A 668 35.32 -4.69 13.08
CA ALA A 668 36.62 -4.66 13.75
C ALA A 668 36.54 -4.02 15.14
N GLU A 669 35.82 -2.90 15.28
CA GLU A 669 35.61 -2.23 16.57
C GLU A 669 34.81 -3.10 17.54
N GLY A 670 33.80 -3.82 17.05
CA GLY A 670 33.02 -4.79 17.82
C GLY A 670 33.86 -5.98 18.33
N LEU A 671 34.78 -6.49 17.50
CA LEU A 671 35.72 -7.55 17.89
C LEU A 671 36.78 -7.05 18.87
N TRP A 672 37.29 -5.83 18.69
CA TRP A 672 38.34 -5.26 19.52
C TRP A 672 37.85 -4.84 20.91
N ARG A 673 36.75 -4.09 20.97
CA ARG A 673 36.17 -3.62 22.24
C ARG A 673 35.34 -4.71 22.92
N GLY A 674 34.78 -5.64 22.14
CA GLY A 674 34.09 -6.83 22.62
C GLY A 674 32.89 -6.51 23.53
N ALA A 675 32.57 -7.47 24.40
CA ALA A 675 31.46 -7.40 25.35
C ALA A 675 31.60 -6.29 26.42
N ARG A 676 32.73 -5.57 26.46
CA ARG A 676 32.92 -4.43 27.37
C ARG A 676 32.08 -3.23 26.99
N VAL A 677 31.77 -3.08 25.69
CA VAL A 677 31.07 -1.92 25.14
C VAL A 677 29.83 -2.32 24.36
N PHE A 678 29.90 -3.44 23.61
CA PHE A 678 28.86 -3.83 22.67
C PHE A 678 28.31 -5.22 22.96
N ASN A 679 27.05 -5.44 22.62
CA ASN A 679 26.50 -6.77 22.38
C ASN A 679 27.14 -7.36 21.10
N VAL A 680 28.17 -8.19 21.27
CA VAL A 680 29.00 -8.70 20.16
C VAL A 680 28.19 -9.43 19.08
N PRO A 681 27.23 -10.33 19.39
CA PRO A 681 26.35 -10.91 18.37
C PRO A 681 25.58 -9.88 17.53
N ALA A 682 25.00 -8.86 18.16
CA ALA A 682 24.29 -7.81 17.44
C ALA A 682 25.26 -6.95 16.62
N MET A 683 26.36 -6.51 17.23
CA MET A 683 27.38 -5.68 16.59
C MET A 683 28.02 -6.39 15.40
N VAL A 684 28.62 -7.56 15.60
CA VAL A 684 29.33 -8.26 14.52
C VAL A 684 28.33 -8.89 13.54
N GLY A 685 27.34 -9.63 14.03
CA GLY A 685 26.37 -10.33 13.18
C GLY A 685 25.50 -9.38 12.37
N GLY A 686 24.99 -8.32 12.99
CA GLY A 686 24.16 -7.32 12.32
C GLY A 686 24.92 -6.56 11.23
N HIS A 687 26.13 -6.08 11.52
CA HIS A 687 26.92 -5.35 10.52
C HIS A 687 27.47 -6.29 9.42
N CYS A 688 27.75 -7.57 9.70
CA CYS A 688 28.06 -8.57 8.68
C CYS A 688 26.88 -8.79 7.73
N ALA A 689 25.65 -8.91 8.26
CA ALA A 689 24.44 -9.05 7.45
C ALA A 689 24.18 -7.80 6.59
N ALA A 690 24.35 -6.60 7.17
CA ALA A 690 24.23 -5.33 6.45
C ALA A 690 25.27 -5.18 5.33
N LEU A 691 26.53 -5.58 5.59
CA LEU A 691 27.59 -5.60 4.59
C LEU A 691 27.28 -6.57 3.44
N ALA A 692 26.83 -7.78 3.76
CA ALA A 692 26.41 -8.76 2.75
C ALA A 692 25.26 -8.21 1.88
N TYR A 693 24.27 -7.55 2.51
CA TYR A 693 23.17 -6.90 1.81
C TYR A 693 23.64 -5.75 0.91
N LEU A 694 24.60 -4.93 1.35
CA LEU A 694 25.21 -3.88 0.55
C LEU A 694 25.91 -4.45 -0.69
N ILE A 695 26.73 -5.49 -0.51
CA ILE A 695 27.45 -6.17 -1.60
C ILE A 695 26.45 -6.75 -2.61
N TRP A 696 25.44 -7.45 -2.13
CA TRP A 696 24.36 -7.98 -2.98
C TRP A 696 23.61 -6.87 -3.72
N SER A 697 23.29 -5.77 -3.03
CA SER A 697 22.59 -4.62 -3.63
C SER A 697 23.41 -4.00 -4.76
N ARG A 698 24.72 -3.84 -4.55
CA ARG A 698 25.67 -3.34 -5.56
C ARG A 698 25.83 -4.32 -6.72
N TRP A 699 25.95 -5.61 -6.46
CA TRP A 699 26.01 -6.64 -7.50
C TRP A 699 24.75 -6.64 -8.37
N ARG A 700 23.57 -6.53 -7.75
CA ARG A 700 22.29 -6.46 -8.46
C ARG A 700 22.13 -5.21 -9.31
N LEU A 701 22.76 -4.09 -8.91
CA LEU A 701 22.84 -2.89 -9.75
C LEU A 701 23.72 -3.12 -10.99
N SER A 702 24.85 -3.82 -10.88
CA SER A 702 25.70 -4.13 -12.05
C SER A 702 25.05 -5.03 -13.08
N GLN A 703 24.12 -5.90 -12.66
CA GLN A 703 23.40 -6.79 -13.58
C GLN A 703 22.40 -6.05 -14.49
N ARG A 704 22.01 -4.80 -14.14
CA ARG A 704 21.06 -4.02 -14.93
C ARG A 704 21.80 -2.99 -15.77
N ARG A 705 21.64 -3.05 -17.11
CA ARG A 705 22.27 -2.13 -18.06
C ARG A 705 21.66 -0.72 -17.97
N GLY A 706 22.05 0.05 -16.96
CA GLY A 706 21.72 1.49 -16.84
C GLY A 706 20.43 1.81 -16.07
N GLU A 707 19.66 0.81 -15.64
CA GLU A 707 18.40 1.01 -14.92
C GLU A 707 18.45 0.51 -13.48
N GLY A 708 18.05 1.36 -12.52
CA GLY A 708 17.90 0.96 -11.12
C GLY A 708 18.68 1.77 -10.09
N ALA A 709 19.19 2.94 -10.46
CA ALA A 709 19.83 3.88 -9.53
C ALA A 709 18.89 4.23 -8.35
N ASP A 710 17.63 4.54 -8.65
CA ASP A 710 16.59 4.83 -7.63
C ASP A 710 16.40 3.67 -6.66
N ARG A 711 16.38 2.43 -7.17
CA ARG A 711 16.25 1.24 -6.33
C ARG A 711 17.49 1.03 -5.47
N PHE A 712 18.69 1.26 -6.01
CA PHE A 712 19.91 1.16 -5.24
C PHE A 712 19.92 2.22 -4.13
N TYR A 713 19.58 3.47 -4.45
CA TYR A 713 19.43 4.56 -3.48
C TYR A 713 18.43 4.23 -2.37
N MET A 714 17.25 3.67 -2.72
CA MET A 714 16.26 3.27 -1.72
C MET A 714 16.75 2.11 -0.84
N ARG A 715 17.57 1.18 -1.36
CA ARG A 715 18.21 0.14 -0.53
C ARG A 715 19.26 0.69 0.43
N ILE A 716 19.93 1.79 0.07
CA ILE A 716 20.81 2.51 1.02
C ILE A 716 19.98 3.09 2.17
N TRP A 717 18.77 3.56 1.90
CA TRP A 717 17.82 3.95 2.97
C TRP A 717 17.36 2.76 3.82
N ASP A 718 17.11 1.59 3.22
CA ASP A 718 16.75 0.39 3.97
C ASP A 718 17.86 0.02 4.97
N LEU A 719 19.13 0.06 4.53
CA LEU A 719 20.29 -0.09 5.40
C LEU A 719 20.32 1.01 6.48
N PHE A 720 20.11 2.28 6.14
CA PHE A 720 20.05 3.37 7.11
C PHE A 720 19.01 3.12 8.22
N TYR A 721 17.82 2.61 7.90
CA TYR A 721 16.81 2.27 8.90
C TYR A 721 17.24 1.06 9.74
N PHE A 722 17.84 0.06 9.10
CA PHE A 722 18.36 -1.12 9.77
C PHE A 722 19.41 -0.74 10.82
N GLU A 723 20.33 0.18 10.53
CA GLU A 723 21.38 0.60 11.47
C GLU A 723 20.80 1.22 12.76
N TYR A 724 19.79 2.08 12.66
CA TYR A 724 19.12 2.61 13.85
C TYR A 724 18.28 1.58 14.59
N ALA A 725 17.73 0.58 13.88
CA ALA A 725 17.04 -0.52 14.52
C ALA A 725 18.03 -1.44 15.26
N LEU A 726 19.17 -1.74 14.64
CA LEU A 726 20.24 -2.55 15.20
C LEU A 726 20.84 -1.88 16.44
N TYR A 727 20.97 -0.55 16.41
CA TYR A 727 21.47 0.26 17.52
C TYR A 727 20.77 0.00 18.86
N LEU A 728 19.48 -0.35 18.85
CA LEU A 728 18.73 -0.70 20.06
C LEU A 728 19.26 -1.96 20.77
N PHE A 729 20.03 -2.77 20.05
CA PHE A 729 20.56 -4.05 20.50
C PHE A 729 22.08 -4.05 20.68
N LEU A 730 22.77 -2.96 20.33
CA LEU A 730 24.22 -2.76 20.51
C LEU A 730 24.56 -2.46 21.97
#